data_AF-A0A4D8QVT1-F1
#
_entry.id   AF-A0A4D8QVT1-F1
#
_cell.length_a   1.000
_cell.length_b   1.000
_cell.length_c   1.000
_cell.angle_alpha   90.00
_cell.angle_beta   90.00
_cell.angle_gamma   90.00
#
_symmetry.space_group_name_H-M   'P 1'
#
loop_
_entity.id
_entity.type
_entity.pdbx_description
1 polymer ?
#
loop_
_entity_poly.entity_id
_entity_poly.type
_entity_poly.pdbx_seq_one_letter_code
_entity_poly.pdbx_strand_id
1 'polypeptide(L)'
;MLPIVLGMHRSSTSLTAGALHRLGIDMTDGDLAADEFNKGGYYERFHLVELHDRFLESLGSRWDSLSPLAPGWWRDPPALALRNKIVDRLRAELPHSPQRLWGLKDPRLMRLLPLWLDVCVDLDLEPRIILVTRTPEEVAASLARRDNMSRDDALVLWAVYHMEFLQHVGDTPWIRIDGDHWLDDHHAHALRLLRFLGVPTTARDNAMLALDEWVEPEWMTNSRPGRRSRSFAHWLYDRFATLPGIDGDTGVEMSAELRRSAQDFHVFSRVFRPVFHRAERLPSSEAAARNAESKLSAHSATITELHTQLAKEKTSLSETVAQRDGAWQEIIKLQNKLTDLQSALDGKDAALSEARAQADAQGKDAAAARARIAELDGALAARQGERDEARAERDAQREQVAHLTATLSEARAQADAQGKDAATARERIAELEGALAARQGERDEARAQADAQREEVARLTAALSEARTQADDQGKDAAAARARIAELESALAARQGERDEARAERDAQREQIAHLTAALSETRAQADAQGKDAAAARERIAELEGALAARQGERDEARAQADAQSKATASLKKQVDNLQSQIDGLEEGLRQAEARGAASEAQAALAGEFQKSAEVRARELENSLQTILEDLHRTQTRNQELERLLAASASAAHRSLPTNTTV
;
A
#
# COMPACT_ATOMS: atom_id res chain seq x y z
N MET A 1 9.97 -50.59 29.82
CA MET A 1 9.65 -49.57 30.83
C MET A 1 9.47 -48.23 30.14
N LEU A 2 8.51 -47.42 30.58
CA LEU A 2 8.19 -46.09 30.04
C LEU A 2 8.12 -45.07 31.20
N PRO A 3 9.12 -44.17 31.36
CA PRO A 3 9.04 -43.03 32.27
C PRO A 3 7.99 -42.02 31.79
N ILE A 4 7.02 -41.67 32.64
CA ILE A 4 5.98 -40.68 32.31
C ILE A 4 6.00 -39.56 33.36
N VAL A 5 6.38 -38.35 32.94
CA VAL A 5 6.36 -37.15 33.78
C VAL A 5 5.00 -36.47 33.66
N LEU A 6 4.27 -36.45 34.77
CA LEU A 6 2.93 -35.88 34.89
C LEU A 6 2.92 -34.79 35.95
N GLY A 7 2.04 -33.82 35.81
CA GLY A 7 1.83 -32.77 36.79
C GLY A 7 0.98 -31.67 36.18
N MET A 8 0.26 -30.93 37.01
CA MET A 8 -0.50 -29.79 36.54
C MET A 8 0.42 -28.79 35.80
N HIS A 9 -0.12 -28.07 34.81
CA HIS A 9 0.63 -27.00 34.15
C HIS A 9 1.26 -26.08 35.19
N ARG A 10 2.51 -25.66 34.95
CA ARG A 10 3.29 -24.77 35.83
C ARG A 10 3.75 -25.40 37.16
N SER A 11 3.61 -26.71 37.35
CA SER A 11 4.16 -27.45 38.50
C SER A 11 5.61 -27.91 38.33
N SER A 12 6.44 -27.22 37.53
CA SER A 12 7.84 -27.57 37.28
C SER A 12 8.07 -28.92 36.55
N THR A 13 7.07 -29.42 35.80
CA THR A 13 7.19 -30.67 35.02
C THR A 13 8.27 -30.61 33.93
N SER A 14 8.51 -29.45 33.33
CA SER A 14 9.59 -29.25 32.35
C SER A 14 10.98 -29.38 33.00
N LEU A 15 11.14 -28.93 34.25
CA LEU A 15 12.40 -29.03 35.00
C LEU A 15 12.73 -30.50 35.28
N THR A 16 11.76 -31.27 35.75
CA THR A 16 11.92 -32.72 35.98
C THR A 16 12.20 -33.48 34.69
N ALA A 17 11.51 -33.15 33.58
CA ALA A 17 11.76 -33.79 32.29
C ALA A 17 13.14 -33.46 31.73
N GLY A 18 13.60 -32.20 31.85
CA GLY A 18 14.95 -31.81 31.46
C GLY A 18 16.03 -32.49 32.30
N ALA A 19 15.79 -32.67 33.60
CA ALA A 19 16.68 -33.43 34.45
C ALA A 19 16.79 -34.89 34.00
N LEU A 20 15.67 -35.57 33.75
CA LEU A 20 15.66 -36.93 33.19
C LEU A 20 16.39 -36.99 31.83
N HIS A 21 16.21 -35.97 30.99
CA HIS A 21 16.86 -35.93 29.70
C HIS A 21 18.38 -35.95 29.81
N ARG A 22 18.92 -35.11 30.70
CA ARG A 22 20.36 -35.00 30.99
C ARG A 22 20.92 -36.24 31.68
N LEU A 23 20.08 -36.89 32.49
CA LEU A 23 20.39 -38.19 33.03
C LEU A 23 20.44 -39.29 31.96
N GLY A 24 20.09 -39.01 30.69
CA GLY A 24 20.22 -39.94 29.58
C GLY A 24 18.93 -40.70 29.24
N ILE A 25 17.77 -40.20 29.67
CA ILE A 25 16.46 -40.64 29.21
C ILE A 25 16.07 -39.80 27.98
N ASP A 26 15.57 -40.42 26.93
CA ASP A 26 15.07 -39.68 25.77
C ASP A 26 13.70 -39.08 26.09
N MET A 27 13.63 -37.77 26.38
CA MET A 27 12.40 -37.09 26.81
C MET A 27 11.78 -36.19 25.72
N THR A 28 12.46 -35.95 24.60
CA THR A 28 12.03 -34.98 23.56
C THR A 28 12.32 -35.50 22.15
N ASP A 29 11.59 -35.01 21.15
CA ASP A 29 11.76 -35.34 19.71
C ASP A 29 12.52 -34.27 18.90
N GLY A 30 12.87 -33.12 19.50
CA GLY A 30 13.42 -32.00 18.74
C GLY A 30 13.75 -30.76 19.55
N ASP A 31 13.62 -29.60 18.90
CA ASP A 31 14.12 -28.32 19.40
C ASP A 31 13.51 -27.92 20.75
N LEU A 32 14.41 -27.67 21.71
CA LEU A 32 14.09 -27.18 23.04
C LEU A 32 13.82 -25.67 22.97
N ALA A 33 12.68 -25.29 22.40
CA ALA A 33 12.27 -23.89 22.30
C ALA A 33 12.08 -23.30 23.71
N ALA A 34 12.86 -22.28 24.06
CA ALA A 34 12.71 -21.51 25.29
C ALA A 34 11.95 -20.21 25.02
N ASP A 35 11.13 -19.78 25.98
CA ASP A 35 10.40 -18.51 25.93
C ASP A 35 10.43 -17.80 27.30
N GLU A 36 9.78 -16.64 27.39
CA GLU A 36 9.70 -15.87 28.64
C GLU A 36 8.98 -16.62 29.78
N PHE A 37 8.14 -17.60 29.47
CA PHE A 37 7.37 -18.38 30.43
C PHE A 37 8.06 -19.69 30.83
N ASN A 38 9.00 -20.20 30.03
CA ASN A 38 9.77 -21.41 30.28
C ASN A 38 11.18 -21.28 29.68
N LYS A 39 12.08 -20.67 30.47
CA LYS A 39 13.48 -20.44 30.08
C LYS A 39 14.29 -21.73 29.84
N GLY A 40 13.89 -22.83 30.46
CA GLY A 40 14.58 -24.13 30.36
C GLY A 40 14.16 -24.98 29.16
N GLY A 41 13.24 -24.48 28.32
CA GLY A 41 12.73 -25.17 27.14
C GLY A 41 11.60 -26.17 27.44
N TYR A 42 10.83 -26.51 26.41
CA TYR A 42 9.77 -27.51 26.48
C TYR A 42 10.30 -28.90 26.12
N TYR A 43 9.89 -29.91 26.88
CA TYR A 43 10.27 -31.32 26.71
C TYR A 43 9.06 -32.16 26.29
N GLU A 44 8.03 -31.51 25.78
CA GLU A 44 6.85 -32.13 25.22
C GLU A 44 7.13 -32.63 23.81
N ARG A 45 6.56 -33.78 23.47
CA ARG A 45 6.48 -34.23 22.08
C ARG A 45 5.31 -33.52 21.42
N PHE A 46 5.57 -32.36 20.80
CA PHE A 46 4.52 -31.43 20.32
C PHE A 46 3.46 -32.09 19.43
N HIS A 47 3.83 -33.08 18.62
CA HIS A 47 2.87 -33.81 17.81
C HIS A 47 1.85 -34.61 18.65
N LEU A 48 2.25 -35.14 19.81
CA LEU A 48 1.34 -35.76 20.78
C LEU A 48 0.50 -34.70 21.49
N VAL A 49 1.08 -33.54 21.82
CA VAL A 49 0.33 -32.41 22.39
C VAL A 49 -0.81 -31.98 21.47
N GLU A 50 -0.55 -31.83 20.17
CA GLU A 50 -1.58 -31.51 19.17
C GLU A 50 -2.66 -32.60 19.05
N LEU A 51 -2.28 -33.88 19.22
CA LEU A 51 -3.24 -34.97 19.26
C LEU A 51 -4.10 -34.91 20.52
N HIS A 52 -3.49 -34.64 21.68
CA HIS A 52 -4.18 -34.50 22.96
C HIS A 52 -5.13 -33.31 22.98
N ASP A 53 -4.70 -32.14 22.49
CA ASP A 53 -5.54 -30.94 22.42
C ASP A 53 -6.77 -31.16 21.54
N ARG A 54 -6.59 -31.65 20.31
CA ARG A 54 -7.72 -31.96 19.43
C ARG A 54 -8.67 -32.99 20.03
N PHE A 55 -8.13 -33.96 20.74
CA PHE A 55 -8.96 -34.99 21.37
C PHE A 55 -9.73 -34.44 22.57
N LEU A 56 -9.09 -33.66 23.45
CA LEU A 56 -9.78 -32.97 24.54
C LEU A 56 -10.88 -32.06 23.99
N GLU A 57 -10.62 -31.31 22.93
CA GLU A 57 -11.62 -30.48 22.24
C GLU A 57 -12.81 -31.31 21.75
N SER A 58 -12.55 -32.50 21.21
CA SER A 58 -13.61 -33.43 20.78
C SER A 58 -14.50 -33.90 21.94
N LEU A 59 -13.96 -33.98 23.15
CA LEU A 59 -14.71 -34.25 24.39
C LEU A 59 -15.40 -33.00 24.96
N GLY A 60 -15.24 -31.85 24.31
CA GLY A 60 -15.68 -30.55 24.83
C GLY A 60 -14.89 -30.09 26.05
N SER A 61 -13.65 -30.55 26.19
CA SER A 61 -12.72 -30.16 27.24
C SER A 61 -11.51 -29.45 26.63
N ARG A 62 -10.69 -28.85 27.47
CA ARG A 62 -9.42 -28.23 27.11
C ARG A 62 -8.43 -28.49 28.24
N TRP A 63 -7.17 -28.10 28.02
CA TRP A 63 -6.17 -28.16 29.09
C TRP A 63 -6.58 -27.30 30.31
N ASP A 64 -7.28 -26.20 30.10
CA ASP A 64 -7.73 -25.24 31.14
C ASP A 64 -9.19 -25.44 31.58
N SER A 65 -9.86 -26.50 31.15
CA SER A 65 -11.23 -26.79 31.59
C SER A 65 -11.27 -27.22 33.05
N LEU A 66 -12.04 -26.48 33.86
CA LEU A 66 -12.35 -26.75 35.26
C LEU A 66 -13.31 -27.93 35.41
N SER A 67 -14.05 -28.23 34.35
CA SER A 67 -14.93 -29.39 34.29
C SER A 67 -14.13 -30.72 34.15
N PRO A 68 -14.36 -31.73 35.01
CA PRO A 68 -13.73 -33.03 34.87
C PRO A 68 -14.20 -33.77 33.60
N LEU A 69 -13.37 -34.70 33.10
CA LEU A 69 -13.75 -35.57 31.99
C LEU A 69 -14.86 -36.56 32.39
N ALA A 70 -15.64 -37.01 31.40
CA ALA A 70 -16.75 -37.93 31.65
C ALA A 70 -16.24 -39.26 32.22
N PRO A 71 -16.85 -39.82 33.27
CA PRO A 71 -16.41 -41.13 33.73
C PRO A 71 -16.48 -42.18 32.62
N GLY A 72 -15.39 -42.92 32.40
CA GLY A 72 -15.31 -43.95 31.36
C GLY A 72 -15.02 -43.42 29.94
N TRP A 73 -14.77 -42.11 29.76
CA TRP A 73 -14.56 -41.48 28.44
C TRP A 73 -13.52 -42.20 27.55
N TRP A 74 -12.50 -42.82 28.15
CA TRP A 74 -11.40 -43.48 27.44
C TRP A 74 -11.81 -44.79 26.76
N ARG A 75 -13.04 -45.26 27.01
CA ARG A 75 -13.63 -46.43 26.37
C ARG A 75 -14.60 -46.09 25.25
N ASP A 76 -14.87 -44.80 25.03
CA ASP A 76 -15.73 -44.35 23.93
C ASP A 76 -15.04 -44.52 22.56
N PRO A 77 -15.80 -44.70 21.46
CA PRO A 77 -15.23 -44.90 20.12
C PRO A 77 -14.18 -43.87 19.68
N PRO A 78 -14.34 -42.55 19.95
CA PRO A 78 -13.30 -41.56 19.62
C PRO A 78 -11.99 -41.77 20.38
N ALA A 79 -12.07 -42.20 21.64
CA ALA A 79 -10.89 -42.48 22.46
C ALA A 79 -10.15 -43.74 21.98
N LEU A 80 -10.89 -44.78 21.58
CA LEU A 80 -10.32 -45.98 20.97
C LEU A 80 -9.60 -45.66 19.65
N ALA A 81 -10.18 -44.79 18.82
CA ALA A 81 -9.54 -44.34 17.58
C ALA A 81 -8.24 -43.56 17.85
N LEU A 82 -8.23 -42.69 18.86
CA LEU A 82 -7.01 -41.99 19.30
C LEU A 82 -5.96 -42.99 19.80
N ARG A 83 -6.35 -43.93 20.67
CA ARG A 83 -5.47 -44.99 21.21
C ARG A 83 -4.77 -45.74 20.09
N ASN A 84 -5.52 -46.24 19.10
CA ASN A 84 -4.95 -46.95 17.95
C ASN A 84 -3.92 -46.10 17.20
N LYS A 85 -4.24 -44.82 16.98
CA LYS A 85 -3.33 -43.89 16.30
C LYS A 85 -2.04 -43.64 17.09
N ILE A 86 -2.12 -43.54 18.42
CA ILE A 86 -0.95 -43.41 19.29
C ILE A 86 -0.12 -44.70 19.25
N VAL A 87 -0.76 -45.86 19.38
CA VAL A 87 -0.09 -47.18 19.33
C VAL A 87 0.68 -47.36 18.02
N ASP A 88 0.02 -47.12 16.88
CA ASP A 88 0.65 -47.25 15.56
C ASP A 88 1.85 -46.33 15.39
N ARG A 89 1.76 -45.11 15.96
CA ARG A 89 2.84 -44.14 15.93
C ARG A 89 4.01 -44.57 16.80
N LEU A 90 3.76 -44.94 18.05
CA LEU A 90 4.80 -45.30 19.00
C LEU A 90 5.55 -46.58 18.58
N ARG A 91 4.90 -47.51 17.88
CA ARG A 91 5.59 -48.66 17.26
C ARG A 91 6.71 -48.24 16.31
N ALA A 92 6.59 -47.08 15.65
CA ALA A 92 7.61 -46.56 14.75
C ALA A 92 8.70 -45.72 15.48
N GLU A 93 8.37 -45.12 16.62
CA GLU A 93 9.25 -44.17 17.33
C GLU A 93 10.02 -44.79 18.49
N LEU A 94 9.49 -45.86 19.11
CA LEU A 94 10.13 -46.49 20.27
C LEU A 94 11.48 -47.11 19.87
N PRO A 95 12.52 -46.92 20.69
CA PRO A 95 13.84 -47.47 20.41
C PRO A 95 13.81 -49.00 20.46
N HIS A 96 14.51 -49.63 19.51
CA HIS A 96 14.64 -51.09 19.44
C HIS A 96 15.57 -51.67 20.54
N SER A 97 16.39 -50.81 21.17
CA SER A 97 17.33 -51.22 22.22
C SER A 97 16.72 -51.00 23.61
N PRO A 98 16.67 -52.04 24.47
CA PRO A 98 16.13 -51.92 25.83
C PRO A 98 16.98 -51.04 26.76
N GLN A 99 18.22 -50.70 26.37
CA GLN A 99 19.11 -49.85 27.16
C GLN A 99 18.82 -48.34 27.00
N ARG A 100 18.06 -47.95 25.97
CA ARG A 100 17.70 -46.55 25.74
C ARG A 100 16.27 -46.32 26.19
N LEU A 101 16.10 -45.75 27.39
CA LEU A 101 14.79 -45.39 27.90
C LEU A 101 14.22 -44.22 27.09
N TRP A 102 13.03 -44.42 26.55
CA TRP A 102 12.20 -43.38 25.94
C TRP A 102 11.13 -42.97 26.94
N GLY A 103 11.01 -41.68 27.20
CA GLY A 103 10.09 -41.11 28.17
C GLY A 103 9.17 -40.07 27.56
N LEU A 104 8.12 -39.75 28.31
CA LEU A 104 7.04 -38.88 27.89
C LEU A 104 6.75 -37.81 28.94
N LYS A 105 6.55 -36.57 28.48
CA LYS A 105 6.04 -35.47 29.30
C LYS A 105 4.96 -34.73 28.54
N ASP A 106 3.81 -34.57 29.18
CA ASP A 106 2.76 -33.61 28.82
C ASP A 106 1.82 -33.47 30.03
N PRO A 107 1.61 -32.25 30.58
CA PRO A 107 0.68 -32.03 31.69
C PRO A 107 -0.71 -32.64 31.49
N ARG A 108 -1.23 -32.64 30.25
CA ARG A 108 -2.56 -33.16 29.89
C ARG A 108 -2.71 -34.65 30.13
N LEU A 109 -1.61 -35.37 30.18
CA LEU A 109 -1.60 -36.79 30.49
C LEU A 109 -2.13 -37.10 31.89
N MET A 110 -2.17 -36.14 32.82
CA MET A 110 -2.91 -36.34 34.08
C MET A 110 -4.39 -36.63 33.84
N ARG A 111 -4.98 -35.93 32.87
CA ARG A 111 -6.38 -36.13 32.45
C ARG A 111 -6.54 -37.36 31.56
N LEU A 112 -5.57 -37.58 30.68
CA LEU A 112 -5.57 -38.64 29.67
C LEU A 112 -4.98 -39.97 30.16
N LEU A 113 -4.60 -40.06 31.44
CA LEU A 113 -3.91 -41.21 32.02
C LEU A 113 -4.55 -42.57 31.71
N PRO A 114 -5.87 -42.77 31.88
CA PRO A 114 -6.45 -44.11 31.68
C PRO A 114 -6.33 -44.59 30.22
N LEU A 115 -6.34 -43.66 29.24
CA LEU A 115 -6.07 -43.99 27.83
C LEU A 115 -4.60 -44.41 27.64
N TRP A 116 -3.67 -43.73 28.30
CA TRP A 116 -2.24 -44.03 28.19
C TRP A 116 -1.82 -45.33 28.89
N LEU A 117 -2.47 -45.69 29.99
CA LEU A 117 -2.28 -47.02 30.60
C LEU A 117 -2.73 -48.12 29.64
N ASP A 118 -3.87 -47.93 28.96
CA ASP A 118 -4.38 -48.82 27.92
C ASP A 118 -3.40 -48.89 26.70
N VAL A 119 -2.76 -47.78 26.30
CA VAL A 119 -1.69 -47.75 25.29
C VAL A 119 -0.46 -48.55 25.73
N CYS A 120 -0.06 -48.42 27.01
CA CYS A 120 1.09 -49.16 27.55
C CYS A 120 0.86 -50.66 27.49
N VAL A 121 -0.35 -51.12 27.79
CA VAL A 121 -0.74 -52.54 27.67
C VAL A 121 -0.61 -53.04 26.22
N ASP A 122 -1.05 -52.26 25.23
CA ASP A 122 -0.97 -52.66 23.81
C ASP A 122 0.45 -52.73 23.25
N LEU A 123 1.38 -52.03 23.88
CA LEU A 123 2.79 -51.95 23.49
C LEU A 123 3.71 -52.76 24.39
N ASP A 124 3.16 -53.53 25.34
CA ASP A 124 3.92 -54.28 26.37
C ASP A 124 4.94 -53.39 27.11
N LEU A 125 4.53 -52.16 27.43
CA LEU A 125 5.32 -51.20 28.16
C LEU A 125 4.90 -51.17 29.62
N GLU A 126 5.88 -51.19 30.51
CA GLU A 126 5.66 -50.99 31.93
C GLU A 126 5.76 -49.49 32.29
N PRO A 127 4.64 -48.79 32.58
CA PRO A 127 4.67 -47.37 32.94
C PRO A 127 5.31 -47.15 34.32
N ARG A 128 6.14 -46.10 34.42
CA ARG A 128 6.71 -45.58 35.67
C ARG A 128 6.36 -44.11 35.79
N ILE A 129 5.39 -43.79 36.64
CA ILE A 129 4.81 -42.44 36.69
C ILE A 129 5.59 -41.56 37.68
N ILE A 130 5.91 -40.35 37.24
CA ILE A 130 6.60 -39.33 38.02
C ILE A 130 5.64 -38.15 38.15
N LEU A 131 4.95 -38.07 39.29
CA LEU A 131 4.00 -37.00 39.60
C LEU A 131 4.76 -35.80 40.19
N VAL A 132 4.81 -34.71 39.45
CA VAL A 132 5.41 -33.45 39.89
C VAL A 132 4.30 -32.56 40.46
N THR A 133 4.39 -32.27 41.75
CA THR A 133 3.44 -31.42 42.47
C THR A 133 4.08 -30.09 42.84
N ARG A 134 3.31 -29.02 42.86
CA ARG A 134 3.72 -27.68 43.30
C ARG A 134 2.60 -27.08 44.14
N THR A 135 2.92 -26.19 45.09
CA THR A 135 1.89 -25.52 45.89
C THR A 135 0.84 -24.86 45.00
N PRO A 136 -0.46 -25.03 45.30
CA PRO A 136 -1.54 -24.49 44.46
C PRO A 136 -1.44 -22.98 44.21
N GLU A 137 -0.93 -22.20 45.17
CA GLU A 137 -0.82 -20.74 45.02
C GLU A 137 0.28 -20.32 44.05
N GLU A 138 1.40 -21.04 44.01
CA GLU A 138 2.45 -20.72 43.05
C GLU A 138 2.03 -21.09 41.63
N VAL A 139 1.28 -22.19 41.47
CA VAL A 139 0.62 -22.52 40.20
C VAL A 139 -0.36 -21.43 39.79
N ALA A 140 -1.23 -20.98 40.71
CA ALA A 140 -2.18 -19.90 40.44
C ALA A 140 -1.49 -18.58 40.06
N ALA A 141 -0.46 -18.17 40.79
CA ALA A 141 0.32 -16.98 40.46
C ALA A 141 1.03 -17.11 39.10
N SER A 142 1.47 -18.31 38.71
CA SER A 142 2.06 -18.53 37.40
C SER A 142 1.04 -18.53 36.25
N LEU A 143 -0.16 -19.09 36.45
CA LEU A 143 -1.22 -19.10 35.46
C LEU A 143 -1.84 -17.70 35.28
N ALA A 144 -1.93 -16.91 36.35
CA ALA A 144 -2.32 -15.51 36.27
C ALA A 144 -1.37 -14.70 35.38
N ARG A 145 -0.05 -14.92 35.49
CA ARG A 145 0.94 -14.23 34.64
C ARG A 145 0.90 -14.65 33.18
N ARG A 146 0.68 -15.94 32.89
CA ARG A 146 0.75 -16.48 31.53
C ARG A 146 -0.58 -16.35 30.78
N ASP A 147 -1.68 -16.71 31.44
CA ASP A 147 -2.99 -16.92 30.80
C ASP A 147 -4.06 -15.94 31.33
N ASN A 148 -3.71 -15.02 32.23
CA ASN A 148 -4.65 -14.15 32.94
C ASN A 148 -5.77 -14.92 33.66
N MET A 149 -5.46 -16.13 34.13
CA MET A 149 -6.41 -16.99 34.84
C MET A 149 -6.65 -16.47 36.27
N SER A 150 -7.90 -16.49 36.70
CA SER A 150 -8.24 -16.10 38.08
C SER A 150 -7.64 -17.09 39.08
N ARG A 151 -7.32 -16.61 40.29
CA ARG A 151 -6.77 -17.47 41.34
C ARG A 151 -7.70 -18.64 41.65
N ASP A 152 -9.00 -18.39 41.77
CA ASP A 152 -9.96 -19.42 42.17
C ASP A 152 -10.13 -20.49 41.08
N ASP A 153 -10.15 -20.10 39.80
CA ASP A 153 -10.17 -21.04 38.68
C ASP A 153 -8.89 -21.88 38.66
N ALA A 154 -7.73 -21.27 38.88
CA ALA A 154 -6.47 -22.00 38.93
C ALA A 154 -6.43 -23.03 40.08
N LEU A 155 -6.98 -22.70 41.26
CA LEU A 155 -7.08 -23.64 42.38
C LEU A 155 -8.03 -24.81 42.08
N VAL A 156 -9.16 -24.54 41.41
CA VAL A 156 -10.09 -25.59 40.97
C VAL A 156 -9.43 -26.48 39.93
N LEU A 157 -8.80 -25.89 38.91
CA LEU A 157 -8.10 -26.62 37.86
C LEU A 157 -7.01 -27.52 38.42
N TRP A 158 -6.22 -27.00 39.37
CA TRP A 158 -5.20 -27.77 40.07
C TRP A 158 -5.80 -28.99 40.78
N ALA A 159 -6.89 -28.81 41.52
CA ALA A 159 -7.54 -29.91 42.23
C ALA A 159 -8.10 -30.95 41.26
N VAL A 160 -8.77 -30.53 40.19
CA VAL A 160 -9.37 -31.41 39.18
C VAL A 160 -8.31 -32.32 38.54
N TYR A 161 -7.19 -31.76 38.10
CA TYR A 161 -6.09 -32.53 37.52
C TYR A 161 -5.59 -33.64 38.48
N HIS A 162 -5.33 -33.27 39.72
CA HIS A 162 -4.80 -34.23 40.70
C HIS A 162 -5.83 -35.28 41.11
N MET A 163 -7.11 -34.93 41.17
CA MET A 163 -8.17 -35.91 41.45
C MET A 163 -8.39 -36.87 40.27
N GLU A 164 -8.34 -36.39 39.02
CA GLU A 164 -8.38 -37.26 37.83
C GLU A 164 -7.19 -38.22 37.81
N PHE A 165 -5.99 -37.76 38.16
CA PHE A 165 -4.83 -38.65 38.32
C PHE A 165 -5.07 -39.73 39.37
N LEU A 166 -5.48 -39.35 40.58
CA LEU A 166 -5.71 -40.30 41.68
C LEU A 166 -6.82 -41.31 41.37
N GLN A 167 -7.83 -40.90 40.60
CA GLN A 167 -8.91 -41.77 40.15
C GLN A 167 -8.44 -42.87 39.19
N HIS A 168 -7.37 -42.60 38.43
CA HIS A 168 -6.97 -43.45 37.30
C HIS A 168 -5.62 -44.14 37.46
N VAL A 169 -4.76 -43.72 38.39
CA VAL A 169 -3.42 -44.32 38.57
C VAL A 169 -3.49 -45.79 39.00
N GLY A 170 -4.51 -46.17 39.78
CA GLY A 170 -4.70 -47.56 40.24
C GLY A 170 -3.47 -48.11 40.95
N ASP A 171 -3.09 -49.34 40.60
CA ASP A 171 -1.91 -50.03 41.14
C ASP A 171 -0.62 -49.71 40.35
N THR A 172 -0.67 -48.76 39.41
CA THR A 172 0.49 -48.38 38.60
C THR A 172 1.57 -47.76 39.49
N PRO A 173 2.84 -48.22 39.44
CA PRO A 173 3.90 -47.63 40.23
C PRO A 173 4.12 -46.16 39.88
N TRP A 174 4.10 -45.30 40.90
CA TRP A 174 4.34 -43.88 40.75
C TRP A 174 5.16 -43.31 41.91
N ILE A 175 5.86 -42.19 41.68
CA ILE A 175 6.57 -41.42 42.71
C ILE A 175 6.14 -39.97 42.70
N ARG A 176 6.20 -39.33 43.87
CA ARG A 176 5.99 -37.89 43.99
C ARG A 176 7.33 -37.15 43.99
N ILE A 177 7.37 -36.11 43.17
CA ILE A 177 8.38 -35.08 43.17
C ILE A 177 7.76 -33.76 43.63
N ASP A 178 8.41 -33.11 44.58
CA ASP A 178 8.05 -31.77 45.02
C ASP A 178 8.78 -30.73 44.16
N GLY A 179 8.02 -30.03 43.31
CA GLY A 179 8.52 -29.03 42.39
C GLY A 179 8.88 -27.70 43.05
N ASP A 180 8.43 -27.43 44.28
CA ASP A 180 8.86 -26.23 45.04
C ASP A 180 10.24 -26.43 45.67
N HIS A 181 10.56 -27.67 46.02
CA HIS A 181 11.80 -28.07 46.67
C HIS A 181 12.74 -28.85 45.75
N TRP A 182 12.57 -28.71 44.42
CA TRP A 182 13.42 -29.41 43.45
C TRP A 182 14.87 -28.90 43.46
N LEU A 183 15.08 -27.58 43.66
CA LEU A 183 16.41 -26.98 43.72
C LEU A 183 17.06 -27.05 45.10
N ASP A 184 16.33 -27.42 46.16
CA ASP A 184 16.90 -27.50 47.50
C ASP A 184 17.95 -28.62 47.61
N ASP A 185 17.73 -29.74 46.89
CA ASP A 185 18.68 -30.85 46.73
C ASP A 185 18.38 -31.62 45.43
N HIS A 186 18.78 -31.07 44.29
CA HIS A 186 18.53 -31.67 42.97
C HIS A 186 19.28 -33.00 42.76
N HIS A 187 20.41 -33.22 43.45
CA HIS A 187 21.13 -34.50 43.44
C HIS A 187 20.31 -35.61 44.10
N ALA A 188 19.73 -35.36 45.27
CA ALA A 188 18.88 -36.34 45.95
C ALA A 188 17.66 -36.71 45.10
N HIS A 189 17.01 -35.73 44.48
CA HIS A 189 15.89 -36.00 43.58
C HIS A 189 16.31 -36.79 42.33
N ALA A 190 17.44 -36.44 41.71
CA ALA A 190 17.98 -37.18 40.56
C ALA A 190 18.27 -38.65 40.91
N LEU A 191 18.91 -38.91 42.06
CA LEU A 191 19.17 -40.28 42.53
C LEU A 191 17.88 -41.05 42.80
N ARG A 192 16.87 -40.42 43.39
CA ARG A 192 15.55 -41.03 43.62
C ARG A 192 14.86 -41.40 42.32
N LEU A 193 14.90 -40.51 41.32
CA LEU A 193 14.37 -40.80 39.97
C LEU A 193 15.08 -42.00 39.35
N LEU A 194 16.42 -42.05 39.38
CA LEU A 194 17.19 -43.15 38.81
C LEU A 194 16.87 -44.50 39.47
N ARG A 195 16.77 -44.54 40.80
CA ARG A 195 16.40 -45.75 41.55
C ARG A 195 15.00 -46.23 41.20
N PHE A 196 14.03 -45.31 41.12
CA PHE A 196 12.65 -45.66 40.76
C PHE A 196 12.55 -46.22 39.34
N LEU A 197 13.37 -45.70 38.41
CA LEU A 197 13.46 -46.20 37.04
C LEU A 197 14.34 -47.46 36.91
N GLY A 198 14.91 -47.97 38.01
CA GLY A 198 15.80 -49.14 38.00
C GLY A 198 17.10 -48.92 37.22
N VAL A 199 17.52 -47.67 37.03
CA VAL A 199 18.71 -47.33 36.24
C VAL A 199 19.95 -47.28 37.15
N PRO A 200 21.06 -47.97 36.79
CA PRO A 200 22.28 -47.97 37.60
C PRO A 200 22.82 -46.56 37.86
N THR A 201 23.05 -46.23 39.12
CA THR A 201 23.55 -44.91 39.56
C THR A 201 25.06 -44.74 39.36
N THR A 202 25.81 -45.84 39.26
CA THR A 202 27.29 -45.88 39.30
C THR A 202 28.00 -45.45 38.01
N ALA A 203 27.26 -45.14 36.94
CA ALA A 203 27.82 -44.85 35.61
C ALA A 203 27.48 -43.45 35.07
N ARG A 204 27.09 -42.51 35.95
CA ARG A 204 26.46 -41.24 35.55
C ARG A 204 27.02 -39.98 36.21
N ASP A 205 28.27 -40.00 36.68
CA ASP A 205 28.92 -38.82 37.26
C ASP A 205 28.92 -37.62 36.28
N ASN A 206 29.22 -37.87 35.00
CA ASN A 206 29.15 -36.83 33.95
C ASN A 206 27.72 -36.31 33.71
N ALA A 207 26.70 -37.17 33.87
CA ALA A 207 25.31 -36.77 33.69
C ALA A 207 24.79 -35.93 34.87
N MET A 208 25.33 -36.18 36.07
CA MET A 208 25.05 -35.36 37.25
C MET A 208 25.73 -33.99 37.15
N LEU A 209 26.96 -33.94 36.64
CA LEU A 209 27.63 -32.66 36.33
C LEU A 209 26.86 -31.85 35.27
N ALA A 210 26.38 -32.52 34.22
CA ALA A 210 25.56 -31.88 33.19
C ALA A 210 24.19 -31.39 33.70
N LEU A 211 23.71 -31.95 34.81
CA LEU A 211 22.54 -31.46 35.52
C LEU A 211 22.90 -30.20 36.33
N ASP A 212 24.01 -30.21 37.05
CA ASP A 212 24.52 -29.08 37.84
C ASP A 212 24.73 -27.83 36.99
N GLU A 213 25.33 -27.97 35.80
CA GLU A 213 25.61 -26.85 34.89
C GLU A 213 24.34 -26.25 34.25
N TRP A 214 23.27 -27.03 34.15
CA TRP A 214 22.04 -26.58 33.49
C TRP A 214 21.08 -25.91 34.46
N VAL A 215 21.06 -26.34 35.71
CA VAL A 215 20.10 -25.87 36.69
C VAL A 215 20.45 -24.46 37.14
N GLU A 216 19.62 -23.47 36.79
CA GLU A 216 19.79 -22.10 37.27
C GLU A 216 18.87 -21.80 38.48
N PRO A 217 19.40 -21.20 39.57
CA PRO A 217 18.61 -20.82 40.74
C PRO A 217 17.43 -19.90 40.43
N GLU A 218 17.54 -19.07 39.37
CA GLU A 218 16.54 -18.07 38.98
C GLU A 218 15.28 -18.68 38.35
N TRP A 219 15.29 -19.96 38.00
CA TRP A 219 14.15 -20.65 37.41
C TRP A 219 13.04 -20.94 38.44
N MET A 220 13.37 -20.87 39.73
CA MET A 220 12.40 -20.89 40.82
C MET A 220 12.17 -19.50 41.38
N THR A 221 11.03 -18.90 41.05
CA THR A 221 10.54 -17.72 41.76
C THR A 221 9.91 -18.15 43.09
N ASN A 222 10.70 -18.19 44.16
CA ASN A 222 10.22 -18.41 45.54
C ASN A 222 9.37 -17.22 46.01
N SER A 223 8.12 -17.18 45.58
CA SER A 223 7.14 -16.23 46.10
C SER A 223 6.54 -16.87 47.34
N ARG A 224 7.07 -16.55 48.53
CA ARG A 224 6.50 -17.04 49.79
C ARG A 224 4.99 -16.78 49.79
N PRO A 225 4.14 -17.81 49.77
CA PRO A 225 2.71 -17.58 49.65
C PRO A 225 2.24 -16.78 50.88
N GLY A 226 1.40 -15.79 50.63
CA GLY A 226 0.62 -15.15 51.68
C GLY A 226 -0.23 -16.17 52.45
N ARG A 227 -0.88 -15.72 53.53
CA ARG A 227 -1.69 -16.52 54.46
C ARG A 227 -2.38 -17.72 53.78
N ARG A 228 -1.94 -18.96 54.07
CA ARG A 228 -2.47 -20.20 53.46
C ARG A 228 -3.99 -20.22 53.51
N SER A 229 -4.64 -20.20 52.34
CA SER A 229 -6.08 -20.42 52.24
C SER A 229 -6.38 -21.90 52.48
N ARG A 230 -7.47 -22.22 53.19
CA ARG A 230 -7.90 -23.61 53.42
C ARG A 230 -8.80 -24.09 52.27
N SER A 231 -8.33 -24.03 51.03
CA SER A 231 -9.08 -24.61 49.90
C SER A 231 -8.83 -26.12 49.80
N PHE A 232 -9.71 -26.82 49.08
CA PHE A 232 -9.54 -28.26 48.83
C PHE A 232 -8.20 -28.58 48.14
N ALA A 233 -7.73 -27.71 47.23
CA ALA A 233 -6.42 -27.84 46.59
C ALA A 233 -5.28 -27.85 47.60
N HIS A 234 -5.33 -26.98 48.63
CA HIS A 234 -4.31 -26.93 49.68
C HIS A 234 -4.35 -28.17 50.56
N TRP A 235 -5.55 -28.59 50.96
CA TRP A 235 -5.72 -29.82 51.72
C TRP A 235 -5.13 -31.03 50.96
N LEU A 236 -5.45 -31.14 49.66
CA LEU A 236 -4.95 -32.23 48.82
C LEU A 236 -3.43 -32.17 48.65
N TYR A 237 -2.86 -30.98 48.48
CA TYR A 237 -1.41 -30.77 48.48
C TYR A 237 -0.75 -31.24 49.80
N ASP A 238 -1.31 -30.83 50.94
CA ASP A 238 -0.81 -31.24 52.26
C ASP A 238 -0.92 -32.77 52.45
N ARG A 239 -1.92 -33.44 51.85
CA ARG A 239 -2.01 -34.92 51.83
C ARG A 239 -0.90 -35.53 50.98
N PHE A 240 -0.64 -35.02 49.78
CA PHE A 240 0.50 -35.44 48.97
C PHE A 240 1.84 -35.25 49.69
N ALA A 241 1.98 -34.20 50.49
CA ALA A 241 3.16 -33.93 51.32
C ALA A 241 3.41 -34.99 52.41
N THR A 242 2.36 -35.65 52.89
CA THR A 242 2.45 -36.67 53.96
C THR A 242 2.71 -38.09 53.44
N LEU A 243 2.73 -38.30 52.12
CA LEU A 243 3.01 -39.61 51.55
C LEU A 243 4.47 -39.99 51.78
N PRO A 244 4.77 -41.26 52.10
CA PRO A 244 6.13 -41.70 52.37
C PRO A 244 7.02 -41.50 51.13
N GLY A 245 8.24 -41.03 51.36
CA GLY A 245 9.28 -41.02 50.32
C GLY A 245 9.68 -42.45 49.99
N ILE A 246 9.64 -42.82 48.71
CA ILE A 246 10.10 -44.13 48.23
C ILE A 246 11.54 -44.02 47.76
N ASP A 247 12.37 -44.95 48.23
CA ASP A 247 13.77 -45.09 47.85
C ASP A 247 14.04 -46.34 46.98
N GLY A 248 12.97 -46.95 46.44
CA GLY A 248 12.97 -48.15 45.57
C GLY A 248 12.04 -48.05 44.36
N ASP A 249 11.69 -49.20 43.77
CA ASP A 249 10.92 -49.31 42.51
C ASP A 249 9.42 -49.56 42.68
N THR A 250 8.97 -49.83 43.91
CA THR A 250 7.59 -50.26 44.23
C THR A 250 6.54 -49.14 44.14
N GLY A 251 6.95 -47.87 44.02
CA GLY A 251 6.04 -46.72 43.95
C GLY A 251 5.30 -46.41 45.26
N VAL A 252 4.44 -45.38 45.24
CA VAL A 252 3.69 -44.87 46.41
C VAL A 252 2.47 -45.72 46.70
N GLU A 253 2.36 -46.19 47.93
CA GLU A 253 1.12 -46.76 48.44
C GLU A 253 0.15 -45.65 48.87
N MET A 254 -0.99 -45.53 48.17
CA MET A 254 -2.00 -44.52 48.48
C MET A 254 -2.71 -44.82 49.81
N SER A 255 -2.85 -43.80 50.66
CA SER A 255 -3.64 -43.91 51.90
C SER A 255 -5.13 -44.19 51.59
N ALA A 256 -5.82 -44.83 52.54
CA ALA A 256 -7.26 -45.12 52.42
C ALA A 256 -8.11 -43.83 52.26
N GLU A 257 -7.68 -42.74 52.90
CA GLU A 257 -8.32 -41.42 52.79
C GLU A 257 -8.21 -40.89 51.35
N LEU A 258 -7.01 -40.92 50.75
CA LEU A 258 -6.78 -40.44 49.39
C LEU A 258 -7.56 -41.26 48.35
N ARG A 259 -7.62 -42.59 48.55
CA ARG A 259 -8.45 -43.49 47.72
C ARG A 259 -9.93 -43.15 47.82
N ARG A 260 -10.44 -42.88 49.03
CA ARG A 260 -11.85 -42.49 49.22
C ARG A 260 -12.15 -41.16 48.53
N SER A 261 -11.30 -40.15 48.71
CA SER A 261 -11.49 -38.85 48.04
C SER A 261 -11.52 -38.99 46.52
N ALA A 262 -10.66 -39.83 45.94
CA ALA A 262 -10.67 -40.11 44.51
C ALA A 262 -11.98 -40.76 44.04
N GLN A 263 -12.57 -41.64 44.85
CA GLN A 263 -13.89 -42.24 44.60
C GLN A 263 -15.02 -41.21 44.73
N ASP A 264 -15.00 -40.35 45.75
CA ASP A 264 -16.03 -39.32 45.96
C ASP A 264 -16.02 -38.27 44.84
N PHE A 265 -14.83 -37.93 44.32
CA PHE A 265 -14.69 -37.03 43.18
C PHE A 265 -15.40 -37.55 41.93
N HIS A 266 -15.50 -38.88 41.74
CA HIS A 266 -16.30 -39.44 40.66
C HIS A 266 -17.78 -39.04 40.77
N VAL A 267 -18.36 -39.07 41.97
CA VAL A 267 -19.75 -38.64 42.20
C VAL A 267 -19.90 -37.14 41.97
N PHE A 268 -18.96 -36.34 42.49
CA PHE A 268 -18.92 -34.89 42.26
C PHE A 268 -18.85 -34.55 40.77
N SER A 269 -17.95 -35.20 40.02
CA SER A 269 -17.78 -34.99 38.59
C SER A 269 -19.07 -35.29 37.83
N ARG A 270 -19.80 -36.34 38.20
CA ARG A 270 -21.05 -36.70 37.53
C ARG A 270 -22.18 -35.67 37.77
N VAL A 271 -22.25 -35.07 38.96
CA VAL A 271 -23.32 -34.11 39.33
C VAL A 271 -23.01 -32.69 38.87
N PHE A 272 -21.79 -32.20 39.09
CA PHE A 272 -21.46 -30.78 38.92
C PHE A 272 -20.81 -30.44 37.57
N ARG A 273 -20.31 -31.42 36.81
CA ARG A 273 -19.76 -31.21 35.46
C ARG A 273 -20.69 -30.39 34.57
N PRO A 274 -21.99 -30.72 34.43
CA PRO A 274 -23.03 -29.84 33.92
C PRO A 274 -22.92 -28.33 34.19
N VAL A 275 -22.72 -27.98 35.46
CA VAL A 275 -22.77 -26.62 35.99
C VAL A 275 -21.48 -25.88 35.61
N PHE A 276 -20.33 -26.49 35.88
CA PHE A 276 -19.02 -25.94 35.49
C PHE A 276 -18.93 -25.73 34.00
N HIS A 277 -19.37 -26.73 33.22
CA HIS A 277 -19.28 -26.68 31.77
C HIS A 277 -20.03 -25.49 31.19
N ARG A 278 -21.11 -24.99 31.82
CA ARG A 278 -21.79 -23.79 31.30
C ARG A 278 -21.35 -22.48 31.90
N ALA A 279 -20.81 -22.50 33.11
CA ALA A 279 -20.16 -21.34 33.69
C ALA A 279 -18.93 -20.95 32.84
N GLU A 280 -18.20 -21.95 32.34
CA GLU A 280 -17.09 -21.76 31.38
C GLU A 280 -17.55 -21.20 30.04
N ARG A 281 -18.83 -21.40 29.69
CA ARG A 281 -19.35 -21.05 28.38
C ARG A 281 -19.76 -19.55 28.30
N LEU A 282 -20.54 -19.02 29.24
CA LEU A 282 -20.95 -17.59 29.28
C LEU A 282 -19.87 -16.53 28.89
N PRO A 283 -18.63 -16.56 29.43
CA PRO A 283 -17.56 -15.62 29.06
C PRO A 283 -17.09 -15.71 27.60
N SER A 284 -17.18 -16.90 26.98
CA SER A 284 -16.82 -17.14 25.58
C SER A 284 -17.79 -16.43 24.61
N SER A 285 -19.08 -16.37 24.96
CA SER A 285 -20.09 -15.65 24.15
C SER A 285 -19.88 -14.13 24.15
N GLU A 286 -19.51 -13.55 25.31
CA GLU A 286 -19.20 -12.12 25.42
C GLU A 286 -17.90 -11.76 24.70
N ALA A 287 -16.90 -12.66 24.73
CA ALA A 287 -15.67 -12.51 23.97
C ALA A 287 -15.91 -12.53 22.45
N ALA A 288 -16.84 -13.36 21.97
CA ALA A 288 -17.23 -13.40 20.55
C ALA A 288 -17.85 -12.07 20.09
N ALA A 289 -18.73 -11.47 20.90
CA ALA A 289 -19.35 -10.17 20.61
C ALA A 289 -18.30 -9.04 20.51
N ARG A 290 -17.34 -8.99 21.44
CA ARG A 290 -16.25 -8.00 21.42
C ARG A 290 -15.33 -8.15 20.20
N ASN A 291 -15.06 -9.38 19.79
CA ASN A 291 -14.23 -9.65 18.60
C ASN A 291 -14.95 -9.21 17.31
N ALA A 292 -16.25 -9.48 17.18
CA ALA A 292 -17.06 -9.00 16.05
C ALA A 292 -17.08 -7.46 15.96
N GLU A 293 -17.18 -6.77 17.10
CA GLU A 293 -17.16 -5.31 17.19
C GLU A 293 -15.79 -4.72 16.77
N SER A 294 -14.68 -5.33 17.17
CA SER A 294 -13.33 -4.94 16.76
C SER A 294 -13.13 -5.08 15.24
N LYS A 295 -13.58 -6.20 14.65
CA LYS A 295 -13.50 -6.42 13.19
C LYS A 295 -14.33 -5.42 12.40
N LEU A 296 -15.51 -5.08 12.89
CA LEU A 296 -16.40 -4.09 12.29
C LEU A 296 -15.74 -2.71 12.21
N SER A 297 -15.08 -2.29 13.31
CA SER A 297 -14.36 -1.03 13.37
C SER A 297 -13.22 -0.97 12.33
N ALA A 298 -12.46 -2.06 12.18
CA ALA A 298 -11.36 -2.13 11.22
C ALA A 298 -11.81 -2.03 9.74
N HIS A 299 -12.92 -2.69 9.38
CA HIS A 299 -13.47 -2.65 8.02
C HIS A 299 -13.99 -1.25 7.68
N SER A 300 -14.66 -0.59 8.63
CA SER A 300 -15.18 0.78 8.47
C SER A 300 -14.06 1.82 8.23
N ALA A 301 -12.94 1.70 8.94
CA ALA A 301 -11.78 2.57 8.72
C ALA A 301 -11.20 2.42 7.31
N THR A 302 -11.09 1.18 6.83
CA THR A 302 -10.55 0.86 5.51
C THR A 302 -11.41 1.44 4.38
N ILE A 303 -12.74 1.36 4.49
CA ILE A 303 -13.67 1.94 3.50
C ILE A 303 -13.50 3.47 3.40
N THR A 304 -13.28 4.15 4.52
CA THR A 304 -13.12 5.61 4.58
C THR A 304 -11.84 6.09 3.89
N GLU A 305 -10.74 5.34 4.06
CA GLU A 305 -9.44 5.61 3.43
C GLU A 305 -9.55 5.57 1.89
N LEU A 306 -10.15 4.50 1.36
CA LEU A 306 -10.30 4.28 -0.09
C LEU A 306 -11.15 5.36 -0.76
N HIS A 307 -12.23 5.82 -0.13
CA HIS A 307 -13.02 6.94 -0.63
C HIS A 307 -12.23 8.25 -0.72
N THR A 308 -11.33 8.50 0.23
CA THR A 308 -10.51 9.73 0.26
C THR A 308 -9.48 9.75 -0.87
N GLN A 309 -8.86 8.61 -1.18
CA GLN A 309 -7.88 8.49 -2.27
C GLN A 309 -8.52 8.77 -3.64
N LEU A 310 -9.69 8.17 -3.91
CA LEU A 310 -10.44 8.36 -5.16
C LEU A 310 -10.79 9.83 -5.44
N ALA A 311 -11.12 10.61 -4.40
CA ALA A 311 -11.48 12.02 -4.54
C ALA A 311 -10.28 12.89 -4.97
N LYS A 312 -9.07 12.59 -4.46
CA LYS A 312 -7.85 13.35 -4.79
C LYS A 312 -7.47 13.19 -6.26
N GLU A 313 -7.50 11.98 -6.78
CA GLU A 313 -7.10 11.69 -8.17
C GLU A 313 -8.04 12.34 -9.19
N LYS A 314 -9.35 12.33 -8.93
CA LYS A 314 -10.34 13.01 -9.78
C LYS A 314 -10.06 14.52 -9.92
N THR A 315 -9.53 15.15 -8.87
CA THR A 315 -9.22 16.57 -8.87
C THR A 315 -7.99 16.86 -9.74
N SER A 316 -6.93 16.07 -9.60
CA SER A 316 -5.70 16.20 -10.40
C SER A 316 -5.93 16.03 -11.91
N LEU A 317 -6.80 15.09 -12.31
CA LEU A 317 -7.16 14.92 -13.72
C LEU A 317 -7.87 16.15 -14.30
N SER A 318 -8.76 16.78 -13.52
CA SER A 318 -9.50 17.97 -13.95
C SER A 318 -8.58 19.17 -14.19
N GLU A 319 -7.57 19.35 -13.34
CA GLU A 319 -6.60 20.45 -13.47
C GLU A 319 -5.76 20.33 -14.74
N THR A 320 -5.30 19.12 -15.05
CA THR A 320 -4.46 18.85 -16.23
C THR A 320 -5.24 19.09 -17.54
N VAL A 321 -6.54 18.74 -17.58
CA VAL A 321 -7.43 19.03 -18.72
C VAL A 321 -7.56 20.53 -18.95
N ALA A 322 -7.79 21.30 -17.89
CA ALA A 322 -7.94 22.76 -17.99
C ALA A 322 -6.67 23.43 -18.54
N GLN A 323 -5.48 22.99 -18.11
CA GLN A 323 -4.20 23.51 -18.61
C GLN A 323 -4.01 23.25 -20.11
N ARG A 324 -4.32 22.03 -20.58
CA ARG A 324 -4.25 21.68 -22.00
C ARG A 324 -5.17 22.56 -22.85
N ASP A 325 -6.41 22.76 -22.39
CA ASP A 325 -7.41 23.53 -23.15
C ASP A 325 -7.03 25.01 -23.24
N GLY A 326 -6.42 25.57 -22.19
CA GLY A 326 -5.84 26.91 -22.21
C GLY A 326 -4.73 27.06 -23.26
N ALA A 327 -3.79 26.11 -23.31
CA ALA A 327 -2.71 26.12 -24.29
C ALA A 327 -3.23 26.01 -25.75
N TRP A 328 -4.27 25.20 -25.98
CA TRP A 328 -4.91 25.09 -27.30
C TRP A 328 -5.49 26.42 -27.80
N GLN A 329 -6.10 27.22 -26.92
CA GLN A 329 -6.65 28.54 -27.28
C GLN A 329 -5.54 29.50 -27.71
N GLU A 330 -4.38 29.47 -27.05
CA GLU A 330 -3.23 30.30 -27.44
C GLU A 330 -2.66 29.91 -28.81
N ILE A 331 -2.59 28.60 -29.15
CA ILE A 331 -2.17 28.17 -30.49
C ILE A 331 -3.11 28.72 -31.57
N ILE A 332 -4.42 28.70 -31.34
CA ILE A 332 -5.40 29.23 -32.31
C ILE A 332 -5.14 30.73 -32.55
N LYS A 333 -4.90 31.51 -31.49
CA LYS A 333 -4.54 32.93 -31.60
C LYS A 333 -3.25 33.13 -32.40
N LEU A 334 -2.20 32.36 -32.11
CA LEU A 334 -0.93 32.43 -32.81
C LEU A 334 -1.03 32.00 -34.28
N GLN A 335 -1.88 31.02 -34.61
CA GLN A 335 -2.15 30.62 -35.99
C GLN A 335 -2.84 31.74 -36.80
N ASN A 336 -3.83 32.41 -36.20
CA ASN A 336 -4.47 33.57 -36.83
C ASN A 336 -3.46 34.69 -37.06
N LYS A 337 -2.66 35.03 -36.04
CA LYS A 337 -1.56 36.01 -36.15
C LYS A 337 -0.57 35.66 -37.26
N LEU A 338 -0.18 34.39 -37.40
CA LEU A 338 0.74 33.94 -38.45
C LEU A 338 0.12 34.09 -39.85
N THR A 339 -1.19 33.84 -39.98
CA THR A 339 -1.93 33.99 -41.24
C THR A 339 -2.01 35.46 -41.65
N ASP A 340 -2.27 36.35 -40.68
CA ASP A 340 -2.29 37.80 -40.89
C ASP A 340 -0.90 38.32 -41.29
N LEU A 341 0.15 37.90 -40.58
CA LEU A 341 1.54 38.25 -40.89
C LEU A 341 1.98 37.74 -42.27
N GLN A 342 1.57 36.52 -42.65
CA GLN A 342 1.87 35.99 -43.97
C GLN A 342 1.18 36.79 -45.07
N SER A 343 -0.11 37.13 -44.90
CA SER A 343 -0.84 37.96 -45.86
C SER A 343 -0.23 39.36 -45.99
N ALA A 344 0.25 39.94 -44.88
CA ALA A 344 0.96 41.20 -44.88
C ALA A 344 2.32 41.11 -45.60
N LEU A 345 3.04 39.99 -45.42
CA LEU A 345 4.31 39.73 -46.10
C LEU A 345 4.11 39.63 -47.61
N ASP A 346 3.13 38.84 -48.06
CA ASP A 346 2.80 38.67 -49.48
C ASP A 346 2.44 40.02 -50.11
N GLY A 347 1.70 40.88 -49.39
CA GLY A 347 1.39 42.24 -49.82
C GLY A 347 2.62 43.15 -49.92
N LYS A 348 3.61 43.00 -49.02
CA LYS A 348 4.88 43.76 -49.08
C LYS A 348 5.80 43.26 -50.19
N ASP A 349 5.86 41.96 -50.42
CA ASP A 349 6.61 41.35 -51.52
C ASP A 349 6.06 41.80 -52.88
N ALA A 350 4.73 41.84 -53.03
CA ALA A 350 4.08 42.38 -54.23
C ALA A 350 4.46 43.86 -54.45
N ALA A 351 4.39 44.69 -53.41
CA ALA A 351 4.76 46.11 -53.48
C ALA A 351 6.26 46.31 -53.80
N LEU A 352 7.13 45.46 -53.26
CA LEU A 352 8.57 45.48 -53.55
C LEU A 352 8.85 45.09 -55.01
N SER A 353 8.17 44.06 -55.53
CA SER A 353 8.26 43.65 -56.92
C SER A 353 7.81 44.76 -57.87
N GLU A 354 6.71 45.45 -57.54
CA GLU A 354 6.21 46.59 -58.31
C GLU A 354 7.22 47.76 -58.26
N ALA A 355 7.74 48.10 -57.08
CA ALA A 355 8.74 49.16 -56.93
C ALA A 355 10.04 48.86 -57.71
N ARG A 356 10.49 47.60 -57.75
CA ARG A 356 11.65 47.17 -58.56
C ARG A 356 11.38 47.32 -60.06
N ALA A 357 10.20 46.91 -60.53
CA ALA A 357 9.83 47.07 -61.93
C ALA A 357 9.76 48.54 -62.35
N GLN A 358 9.22 49.42 -61.49
CA GLN A 358 9.21 50.86 -61.70
C GLN A 358 10.63 51.45 -61.74
N ALA A 359 11.51 51.05 -60.80
CA ALA A 359 12.91 51.50 -60.79
C ALA A 359 13.69 51.04 -62.03
N ASP A 360 13.45 49.83 -62.52
CA ASP A 360 14.07 49.32 -63.75
C ASP A 360 13.60 50.10 -64.98
N ALA A 361 12.31 50.44 -65.06
CA ALA A 361 11.77 51.29 -66.12
C ALA A 361 12.40 52.69 -66.09
N GLN A 362 12.42 53.34 -64.92
CA GLN A 362 13.06 54.65 -64.73
C GLN A 362 14.57 54.59 -65.03
N GLY A 363 15.24 53.48 -64.71
CA GLY A 363 16.65 53.25 -65.03
C GLY A 363 16.90 53.16 -66.54
N LYS A 364 16.01 52.49 -67.28
CA LYS A 364 16.06 52.43 -68.76
C LYS A 364 15.79 53.81 -69.37
N ASP A 365 14.82 54.55 -68.84
CA ASP A 365 14.51 55.91 -69.30
C ASP A 365 15.70 56.86 -69.09
N ALA A 366 16.33 56.81 -67.90
CA ALA A 366 17.54 57.59 -67.61
C ALA A 366 18.72 57.20 -68.51
N ALA A 367 18.87 55.92 -68.84
CA ALA A 367 19.90 55.45 -69.76
C ALA A 367 19.62 55.93 -71.20
N ALA A 368 18.36 55.91 -71.65
CA ALA A 368 17.95 56.43 -72.94
C ALA A 368 18.16 57.95 -73.04
N ALA A 369 17.83 58.71 -71.99
CA ALA A 369 18.10 60.14 -71.94
C ALA A 369 19.60 60.46 -72.01
N ARG A 370 20.45 59.70 -71.31
CA ARG A 370 21.91 59.84 -71.42
C ARG A 370 22.43 59.52 -72.82
N ALA A 371 21.90 58.48 -73.47
CA ALA A 371 22.25 58.16 -74.85
C ALA A 371 21.83 59.27 -75.82
N ARG A 372 20.64 59.85 -75.62
CA ARG A 372 20.15 60.99 -76.41
C ARG A 372 21.00 62.25 -76.20
N ILE A 373 21.42 62.53 -74.97
CA ILE A 373 22.37 63.61 -74.67
C ILE A 373 23.68 63.36 -75.41
N ALA A 374 24.24 62.15 -75.37
CA ALA A 374 25.48 61.82 -76.08
C ALA A 374 25.35 61.97 -77.60
N GLU A 375 24.21 61.57 -78.17
CA GLU A 375 23.89 61.77 -79.59
C GLU A 375 23.79 63.26 -79.95
N LEU A 376 23.06 64.04 -79.14
CA LEU A 376 22.91 65.49 -79.34
C LEU A 376 24.24 66.23 -79.16
N ASP A 377 25.06 65.87 -78.16
CA ASP A 377 26.41 66.40 -77.96
C ASP A 377 27.29 66.08 -79.18
N GLY A 378 27.23 64.85 -79.71
CA GLY A 378 27.95 64.45 -80.92
C GLY A 378 27.49 65.20 -82.18
N ALA A 379 26.18 65.34 -82.38
CA ALA A 379 25.60 66.09 -83.48
C ALA A 379 25.94 67.60 -83.39
N LEU A 380 25.90 68.16 -82.19
CA LEU A 380 26.26 69.54 -81.92
C LEU A 380 27.75 69.79 -82.19
N ALA A 381 28.63 68.88 -81.75
CA ALA A 381 30.07 68.96 -82.05
C ALA A 381 30.36 68.89 -83.56
N ALA A 382 29.69 67.97 -84.28
CA ALA A 382 29.82 67.87 -85.73
C ALA A 382 29.36 69.16 -86.45
N ARG A 383 28.18 69.70 -86.09
CA ARG A 383 27.66 70.95 -86.67
C ARG A 383 28.49 72.17 -86.29
N GLN A 384 29.08 72.20 -85.10
CA GLN A 384 30.05 73.24 -84.73
C GLN A 384 31.30 73.17 -85.61
N GLY A 385 31.82 71.96 -85.89
CA GLY A 385 32.93 71.75 -86.83
C GLY A 385 32.61 72.24 -88.24
N GLU A 386 31.46 71.83 -88.81
CA GLU A 386 31.01 72.29 -90.14
C GLU A 386 30.82 73.81 -90.20
N ARG A 387 30.31 74.43 -89.12
CA ARG A 387 30.16 75.88 -89.03
C ARG A 387 31.49 76.60 -88.97
N ASP A 388 32.46 76.04 -88.25
CA ASP A 388 33.79 76.63 -88.14
C ASP A 388 34.56 76.51 -89.48
N GLU A 389 34.36 75.42 -90.23
CA GLU A 389 34.82 75.26 -91.61
C GLU A 389 34.17 76.27 -92.57
N ALA A 390 32.84 76.37 -92.57
CA ALA A 390 32.10 77.34 -93.39
C ALA A 390 32.48 78.78 -93.05
N ARG A 391 32.75 79.07 -91.78
CA ARG A 391 33.26 80.38 -91.33
C ARG A 391 34.66 80.65 -91.88
N ALA A 392 35.56 79.67 -91.83
CA ALA A 392 36.91 79.80 -92.38
C ALA A 392 36.87 80.02 -93.90
N GLU A 393 36.00 79.29 -94.62
CA GLU A 393 35.79 79.47 -96.05
C GLU A 393 35.23 80.86 -96.38
N ARG A 394 34.21 81.32 -95.64
CA ARG A 394 33.69 82.68 -95.76
C ARG A 394 34.76 83.74 -95.51
N ASP A 395 35.60 83.56 -94.50
CA ASP A 395 36.68 84.50 -94.16
C ASP A 395 37.74 84.54 -95.28
N ALA A 396 38.09 83.38 -95.86
CA ALA A 396 38.96 83.30 -97.04
C ALA A 396 38.34 83.95 -98.29
N GLN A 397 37.05 83.70 -98.55
CA GLN A 397 36.31 84.35 -99.64
C GLN A 397 36.21 85.87 -99.44
N ARG A 398 36.07 86.35 -98.20
CA ARG A 398 36.06 87.78 -97.86
C ARG A 398 37.40 88.43 -98.19
N GLU A 399 38.52 87.78 -97.88
CA GLU A 399 39.86 88.25 -98.26
C GLU A 399 40.03 88.30 -99.78
N GLN A 400 39.57 87.28 -100.51
CA GLN A 400 39.61 87.26 -101.97
C GLN A 400 38.74 88.36 -102.60
N VAL A 401 37.52 88.58 -102.10
CA VAL A 401 36.66 89.69 -102.54
C VAL A 401 37.32 91.03 -102.24
N ALA A 402 37.96 91.20 -101.08
CA ALA A 402 38.70 92.41 -100.75
C ALA A 402 39.90 92.63 -101.70
N HIS A 403 40.66 91.57 -102.00
CA HIS A 403 41.76 91.60 -102.97
C HIS A 403 41.26 91.96 -104.37
N LEU A 404 40.25 91.26 -104.89
CA LEU A 404 39.65 91.56 -106.21
C LEU A 404 39.08 92.98 -106.27
N THR A 405 38.47 93.47 -105.19
CA THR A 405 37.98 94.86 -105.10
C THR A 405 39.14 95.84 -105.19
N ALA A 406 40.25 95.58 -104.49
CA ALA A 406 41.45 96.39 -104.56
C ALA A 406 42.11 96.36 -105.95
N THR A 407 42.24 95.18 -106.56
CA THR A 407 42.77 95.02 -107.92
C THR A 407 41.87 95.67 -108.97
N LEU A 408 40.55 95.57 -108.82
CA LEU A 408 39.58 96.25 -109.69
C LEU A 408 39.68 97.77 -109.55
N SER A 409 39.82 98.27 -108.31
CA SER A 409 40.09 99.68 -108.01
C SER A 409 41.37 100.16 -108.69
N GLU A 410 42.45 99.38 -108.60
CA GLU A 410 43.74 99.68 -109.23
C GLU A 410 43.65 99.65 -110.76
N ALA A 411 42.96 98.65 -111.34
CA ALA A 411 42.71 98.55 -112.77
C ALA A 411 41.87 99.72 -113.31
N ARG A 412 40.86 100.17 -112.54
CA ARG A 412 40.06 101.38 -112.87
C ARG A 412 40.94 102.64 -112.86
N ALA A 413 41.78 102.81 -111.83
CA ALA A 413 42.71 103.93 -111.75
C ALA A 413 43.74 103.92 -112.91
N GLN A 414 44.23 102.75 -113.33
CA GLN A 414 45.11 102.61 -114.49
C GLN A 414 44.40 102.89 -115.82
N ALA A 415 43.14 102.45 -115.97
CA ALA A 415 42.33 102.72 -117.17
C ALA A 415 42.02 104.22 -117.35
N ASP A 416 41.76 104.94 -116.26
CA ASP A 416 41.54 106.40 -116.27
C ASP A 416 42.82 107.19 -116.66
N ALA A 417 44.01 106.65 -116.37
CA ALA A 417 45.28 107.31 -116.65
C ALA A 417 45.76 107.20 -118.11
N GLN A 418 45.34 106.19 -118.88
CA GLN A 418 45.96 105.84 -120.17
C GLN A 418 45.27 106.36 -121.44
N GLY A 419 44.05 106.91 -121.38
CA GLY A 419 43.45 107.81 -122.39
C GLY A 419 43.29 107.37 -123.87
N LYS A 420 44.00 106.36 -124.39
CA LYS A 420 44.00 105.94 -125.80
C LYS A 420 44.10 104.42 -126.06
N ASP A 421 44.42 103.58 -125.07
CA ASP A 421 44.33 102.10 -125.12
C ASP A 421 43.11 101.54 -124.35
N ALA A 422 41.94 102.19 -124.54
CA ALA A 422 40.75 101.97 -123.72
C ALA A 422 40.02 100.63 -123.93
N ALA A 423 40.33 99.85 -124.98
CA ALA A 423 39.60 98.62 -125.29
C ALA A 423 40.02 97.44 -124.40
N THR A 424 41.33 97.19 -124.27
CA THR A 424 41.86 96.06 -123.49
C THR A 424 41.66 96.25 -121.98
N ALA A 425 41.77 97.49 -121.49
CA ALA A 425 41.51 97.81 -120.08
C ALA A 425 40.02 97.63 -119.71
N ARG A 426 39.09 97.97 -120.62
CA ARG A 426 37.65 97.74 -120.42
C ARG A 426 37.30 96.25 -120.40
N GLU A 427 37.94 95.45 -121.24
CA GLU A 427 37.76 93.99 -121.25
C GLU A 427 38.25 93.37 -119.93
N ARG A 428 39.42 93.79 -119.42
CA ARG A 428 39.93 93.33 -118.12
C ARG A 428 39.08 93.78 -116.94
N ILE A 429 38.54 95.01 -116.96
CA ILE A 429 37.61 95.50 -115.94
C ILE A 429 36.30 94.68 -115.97
N ALA A 430 35.74 94.42 -117.15
CA ALA A 430 34.52 93.60 -117.27
C ALA A 430 34.76 92.15 -116.79
N GLU A 431 35.92 91.58 -117.08
CA GLU A 431 36.33 90.26 -116.58
C GLU A 431 36.45 90.24 -115.05
N LEU A 432 37.10 91.25 -114.46
CA LEU A 432 37.24 91.39 -113.00
C LEU A 432 35.89 91.71 -112.32
N GLU A 433 34.99 92.45 -112.97
CA GLU A 433 33.63 92.69 -112.48
C GLU A 433 32.80 91.41 -112.50
N GLY A 434 32.89 90.61 -113.58
CA GLY A 434 32.26 89.29 -113.65
C GLY A 434 32.80 88.34 -112.58
N ALA A 435 34.11 88.31 -112.37
CA ALA A 435 34.75 87.52 -111.32
C ALA A 435 34.36 87.99 -109.91
N LEU A 436 34.29 89.31 -109.68
CA LEU A 436 33.88 89.88 -108.40
C LEU A 436 32.40 89.58 -108.10
N ALA A 437 31.52 89.71 -109.09
CA ALA A 437 30.09 89.40 -108.95
C ALA A 437 29.87 87.89 -108.67
N ALA A 438 30.60 87.01 -109.36
CA ALA A 438 30.57 85.58 -109.09
C ALA A 438 31.02 85.26 -107.66
N ARG A 439 32.14 85.84 -107.20
CA ARG A 439 32.65 85.65 -105.84
C ARG A 439 31.76 86.27 -104.76
N GLN A 440 31.07 87.37 -105.06
CA GLN A 440 30.06 87.94 -104.16
C GLN A 440 28.85 87.01 -104.04
N GLY A 441 28.39 86.41 -105.15
CA GLY A 441 27.34 85.39 -105.13
C GLY A 441 27.70 84.18 -104.28
N GLU A 442 28.90 83.62 -104.47
CA GLU A 442 29.41 82.51 -103.65
C GLU A 442 29.51 82.87 -102.16
N ARG A 443 29.96 84.09 -101.83
CA ARG A 443 30.05 84.57 -100.44
C ARG A 443 28.68 84.75 -99.79
N ASP A 444 27.71 85.28 -100.53
CA ASP A 444 26.36 85.48 -100.00
C ASP A 444 25.65 84.12 -99.82
N GLU A 445 25.93 83.14 -100.68
CA GLU A 445 25.53 81.74 -100.50
C GLU A 445 26.19 81.11 -99.26
N ALA A 446 27.50 81.27 -99.08
CA ALA A 446 28.22 80.81 -97.89
C ALA A 446 27.72 81.49 -96.60
N ARG A 447 27.33 82.77 -96.67
CA ARG A 447 26.71 83.49 -95.55
C ARG A 447 25.35 82.92 -95.20
N ALA A 448 24.51 82.65 -96.19
CA ALA A 448 23.21 82.02 -95.97
C ALA A 448 23.36 80.62 -95.34
N GLN A 449 24.36 79.85 -95.78
CA GLN A 449 24.70 78.55 -95.17
C GLN A 449 25.17 78.69 -93.72
N ALA A 450 26.04 79.67 -93.42
CA ALA A 450 26.52 79.91 -92.05
C ALA A 450 25.40 80.38 -91.09
N ASP A 451 24.48 81.21 -91.57
CA ASP A 451 23.32 81.66 -90.80
C ASP A 451 22.35 80.48 -90.54
N ALA A 452 22.10 79.62 -91.54
CA ALA A 452 21.33 78.38 -91.37
C ALA A 452 21.98 77.41 -90.37
N GLN A 453 23.31 77.22 -90.43
CA GLN A 453 24.05 76.42 -89.46
C GLN A 453 24.00 77.03 -88.04
N ARG A 454 23.99 78.36 -87.91
CA ARG A 454 23.86 79.04 -86.61
C ARG A 454 22.50 78.79 -85.97
N GLU A 455 21.42 78.84 -86.75
CA GLU A 455 20.08 78.51 -86.27
C GLU A 455 19.98 77.05 -85.84
N GLU A 456 20.57 76.12 -86.60
CA GLU A 456 20.57 74.70 -86.24
C GLU A 456 21.42 74.40 -85.00
N VAL A 457 22.59 75.04 -84.82
CA VAL A 457 23.38 74.94 -83.57
C VAL A 457 22.60 75.48 -82.38
N ALA A 458 21.86 76.59 -82.53
CA ALA A 458 21.02 77.14 -81.47
C ALA A 458 19.87 76.17 -81.11
N ARG A 459 19.24 75.56 -82.11
CA ARG A 459 18.19 74.55 -81.94
C ARG A 459 18.71 73.30 -81.21
N LEU A 460 19.86 72.77 -81.62
CA LEU A 460 20.50 71.63 -80.96
C LEU A 460 20.92 71.95 -79.52
N THR A 461 21.40 73.17 -79.26
CA THR A 461 21.75 73.63 -77.90
C THR A 461 20.53 73.68 -76.99
N ALA A 462 19.41 74.19 -77.49
CA ALA A 462 18.15 74.22 -76.74
C ALA A 462 17.63 72.80 -76.46
N ALA A 463 17.63 71.93 -77.47
CA ALA A 463 17.23 70.52 -77.32
C ALA A 463 18.13 69.75 -76.34
N LEU A 464 19.43 70.03 -76.32
CA LEU A 464 20.37 69.44 -75.38
C LEU A 464 20.12 69.92 -73.93
N SER A 465 19.82 71.20 -73.74
CA SER A 465 19.47 71.74 -72.42
C SER A 465 18.18 71.11 -71.89
N GLU A 466 17.18 70.95 -72.74
CA GLU A 466 15.93 70.27 -72.39
C GLU A 466 16.17 68.80 -72.04
N ALA A 467 16.95 68.09 -72.85
CA ALA A 467 17.33 66.70 -72.59
C ALA A 467 18.12 66.52 -71.28
N ARG A 468 19.00 67.47 -70.93
CA ARG A 468 19.74 67.46 -69.65
C ARG A 468 18.82 67.65 -68.44
N THR A 469 17.89 68.60 -68.49
CA THR A 469 16.88 68.78 -67.44
C THR A 469 16.03 67.53 -67.26
N GLN A 470 15.58 66.93 -68.37
CA GLN A 470 14.81 65.68 -68.33
C GLN A 470 15.61 64.52 -67.73
N ALA A 471 16.91 64.40 -68.04
CA ALA A 471 17.77 63.38 -67.47
C ALA A 471 18.03 63.57 -65.96
N ASP A 472 18.15 64.82 -65.50
CA ASP A 472 18.31 65.14 -64.08
C ASP A 472 17.05 64.79 -63.28
N ASP A 473 15.87 65.11 -63.81
CA ASP A 473 14.60 64.77 -63.16
C ASP A 473 14.37 63.25 -63.14
N GLN A 474 14.65 62.53 -64.24
CA GLN A 474 14.66 61.07 -64.26
C GLN A 474 15.70 60.46 -63.28
N GLY A 475 16.84 61.14 -63.09
CA GLY A 475 17.86 60.76 -62.11
C GLY A 475 17.38 60.88 -60.66
N LYS A 476 16.63 61.94 -60.34
CA LYS A 476 16.00 62.13 -59.02
C LYS A 476 14.90 61.08 -58.79
N ASP A 477 14.07 60.80 -59.79
CA ASP A 477 13.03 59.79 -59.72
C ASP A 477 13.62 58.40 -59.46
N ALA A 478 14.67 58.02 -60.18
CA ALA A 478 15.39 56.76 -59.98
C ALA A 478 16.02 56.66 -58.58
N ALA A 479 16.54 57.77 -58.03
CA ALA A 479 17.06 57.81 -56.67
C ALA A 479 15.96 57.64 -55.61
N ALA A 480 14.80 58.28 -55.82
CA ALA A 480 13.63 58.14 -54.95
C ALA A 480 13.08 56.70 -54.97
N ALA A 481 13.00 56.07 -56.14
CA ALA A 481 12.59 54.68 -56.27
C ALA A 481 13.55 53.72 -55.53
N ARG A 482 14.86 53.93 -55.63
CA ARG A 482 15.86 53.15 -54.88
C ARG A 482 15.71 53.30 -53.37
N ALA A 483 15.45 54.52 -52.88
CA ALA A 483 15.20 54.76 -51.46
C ALA A 483 13.93 54.02 -50.99
N ARG A 484 12.86 54.03 -51.81
CA ARG A 484 11.62 53.31 -51.51
C ARG A 484 11.82 51.80 -51.48
N ILE A 485 12.61 51.24 -52.39
CA ILE A 485 12.98 49.82 -52.38
C ILE A 485 13.71 49.46 -51.08
N ALA A 486 14.71 50.25 -50.68
CA ALA A 486 15.46 50.01 -49.44
C ALA A 486 14.56 50.07 -48.19
N GLU A 487 13.60 51.01 -48.15
CA GLU A 487 12.60 51.10 -47.08
C GLU A 487 11.69 49.85 -47.04
N LEU A 488 11.20 49.40 -48.20
CA LEU A 488 10.36 48.21 -48.31
C LEU A 488 11.13 46.93 -47.96
N GLU A 489 12.39 46.81 -48.34
CA GLU A 489 13.26 45.68 -47.98
C GLU A 489 13.50 45.60 -46.46
N SER A 490 13.77 46.74 -45.83
CA SER A 490 13.91 46.82 -44.36
C SER A 490 12.60 46.45 -43.65
N ALA A 491 11.47 46.97 -44.13
CA ALA A 491 10.14 46.65 -43.58
C ALA A 491 9.76 45.18 -43.79
N LEU A 492 10.11 44.59 -44.94
CA LEU A 492 9.91 43.18 -45.23
C LEU A 492 10.73 42.31 -44.28
N ALA A 493 12.03 42.62 -44.10
CA ALA A 493 12.90 41.89 -43.19
C ALA A 493 12.40 41.93 -41.73
N ALA A 494 11.93 43.09 -41.26
CA ALA A 494 11.33 43.23 -39.94
C ALA A 494 10.07 42.34 -39.78
N ARG A 495 9.19 42.32 -40.79
CA ARG A 495 7.98 41.47 -40.77
C ARG A 495 8.28 39.99 -40.89
N GLN A 496 9.34 39.61 -41.62
CA GLN A 496 9.83 38.23 -41.63
C GLN A 496 10.29 37.82 -40.22
N GLY A 497 11.04 38.68 -39.52
CA GLY A 497 11.43 38.46 -38.13
C GLY A 497 10.24 38.25 -37.20
N GLU A 498 9.24 39.14 -37.23
CA GLU A 498 8.02 39.00 -36.41
C GLU A 498 7.24 37.71 -36.70
N ARG A 499 7.17 37.29 -37.97
CA ARG A 499 6.53 36.03 -38.37
C ARG A 499 7.31 34.83 -37.87
N ASP A 500 8.63 34.87 -37.97
CA ASP A 500 9.49 33.77 -37.54
C ASP A 500 9.50 33.63 -36.01
N GLU A 501 9.45 34.74 -35.25
CA GLU A 501 9.23 34.75 -33.81
C GLU A 501 7.86 34.16 -33.44
N ALA A 502 6.78 34.61 -34.09
CA ALA A 502 5.44 34.06 -33.86
C ALA A 502 5.35 32.57 -34.22
N ARG A 503 6.11 32.13 -35.22
CA ARG A 503 6.24 30.72 -35.59
C ARG A 503 6.96 29.93 -34.51
N ALA A 504 8.09 30.43 -34.00
CA ALA A 504 8.84 29.81 -32.92
C ALA A 504 8.00 29.69 -31.64
N GLU A 505 7.26 30.75 -31.27
CA GLU A 505 6.34 30.75 -30.13
C GLU A 505 5.23 29.71 -30.30
N ARG A 506 4.61 29.63 -31.48
CA ARG A 506 3.62 28.59 -31.79
C ARG A 506 4.21 27.18 -31.69
N ASP A 507 5.42 26.98 -32.20
CA ASP A 507 6.08 25.67 -32.20
C ASP A 507 6.46 25.25 -30.77
N ALA A 508 6.92 26.18 -29.93
CA ALA A 508 7.13 25.95 -28.50
C ALA A 508 5.81 25.62 -27.76
N GLN A 509 4.72 26.33 -28.07
CA GLN A 509 3.39 26.01 -27.51
C GLN A 509 2.87 24.66 -27.99
N ARG A 510 3.15 24.25 -29.24
CA ARG A 510 2.85 22.90 -29.73
C ARG A 510 3.60 21.83 -28.96
N GLU A 511 4.88 22.08 -28.65
CA GLU A 511 5.68 21.18 -27.83
C GLU A 511 5.15 21.11 -26.39
N GLN A 512 4.74 22.24 -25.81
CA GLN A 512 4.06 22.28 -24.52
C GLN A 512 2.74 21.50 -24.54
N ILE A 513 1.93 21.61 -25.61
CA ILE A 513 0.72 20.79 -25.77
C ILE A 513 1.08 19.31 -25.94
N ALA A 514 2.15 18.97 -26.69
CA ALA A 514 2.59 17.58 -26.82
C ALA A 514 3.00 17.02 -25.45
N HIS A 515 3.74 17.79 -24.66
CA HIS A 515 4.09 17.45 -23.28
C HIS A 515 2.87 17.33 -22.39
N LEU A 516 1.94 18.29 -22.40
CA LEU A 516 0.70 18.24 -21.64
C LEU A 516 -0.21 17.10 -22.12
N THR A 517 -0.18 16.73 -23.41
CA THR A 517 -0.94 15.61 -23.96
C THR A 517 -0.32 14.28 -23.55
N ALA A 518 1.01 14.18 -23.56
CA ALA A 518 1.72 13.03 -23.01
C ALA A 518 1.45 12.90 -21.51
N ALA A 519 1.59 13.98 -20.75
CA ALA A 519 1.24 14.04 -19.34
C ALA A 519 -0.22 13.67 -19.13
N LEU A 520 -1.18 14.19 -19.92
CA LEU A 520 -2.60 13.85 -19.79
C LEU A 520 -2.89 12.41 -20.24
N SER A 521 -2.11 11.83 -21.15
CA SER A 521 -2.17 10.40 -21.49
C SER A 521 -1.60 9.53 -20.37
N GLU A 522 -0.56 10.00 -19.69
CA GLU A 522 0.04 9.35 -18.54
C GLU A 522 -0.87 9.48 -17.32
N THR A 523 -1.40 10.66 -17.03
CA THR A 523 -2.42 10.90 -16.00
C THR A 523 -3.72 10.18 -16.34
N ARG A 524 -4.07 9.97 -17.62
CA ARG A 524 -5.20 9.10 -18.01
C ARG A 524 -4.87 7.64 -17.82
N ALA A 525 -3.69 7.19 -18.20
CA ALA A 525 -3.27 5.80 -17.98
C ALA A 525 -3.17 5.52 -16.48
N GLN A 526 -2.69 6.49 -15.69
CA GLN A 526 -2.72 6.48 -14.24
C GLN A 526 -4.16 6.56 -13.74
N ALA A 527 -5.04 7.42 -14.25
CA ALA A 527 -6.45 7.49 -13.86
C ALA A 527 -7.29 6.29 -14.32
N ASP A 528 -6.87 5.57 -15.36
CA ASP A 528 -7.47 4.33 -15.85
C ASP A 528 -6.93 3.13 -15.07
N ALA A 529 -5.64 3.14 -14.71
CA ALA A 529 -5.05 2.19 -13.77
C ALA A 529 -5.68 2.37 -12.39
N GLN A 530 -5.66 3.59 -11.86
CA GLN A 530 -6.38 4.02 -10.67
C GLN A 530 -7.90 3.87 -10.83
N GLY A 531 -8.43 3.93 -12.04
CA GLY A 531 -9.85 3.69 -12.33
C GLY A 531 -10.21 2.21 -12.24
N LYS A 532 -9.29 1.34 -12.63
CA LYS A 532 -9.35 -0.11 -12.36
C LYS A 532 -9.09 -0.38 -10.89
N ASP A 533 -8.18 0.32 -10.25
CA ASP A 533 -7.92 0.23 -8.81
C ASP A 533 -9.10 0.80 -8.02
N ALA A 534 -9.82 1.78 -8.55
CA ALA A 534 -11.03 2.36 -7.99
C ALA A 534 -12.24 1.49 -8.26
N ALA A 535 -12.31 0.80 -9.39
CA ALA A 535 -13.30 -0.24 -9.65
C ALA A 535 -13.07 -1.43 -8.73
N ALA A 536 -11.82 -1.86 -8.58
CA ALA A 536 -11.39 -2.87 -7.61
C ALA A 536 -11.58 -2.38 -6.18
N ALA A 537 -11.36 -1.10 -5.89
CA ALA A 537 -11.63 -0.51 -4.58
C ALA A 537 -13.12 -0.38 -4.33
N ARG A 538 -13.96 -0.10 -5.34
CA ARG A 538 -15.43 -0.10 -5.23
C ARG A 538 -15.97 -1.50 -5.05
N GLU A 539 -15.41 -2.48 -5.77
CA GLU A 539 -15.71 -3.89 -5.58
C GLU A 539 -15.26 -4.33 -4.19
N ARG A 540 -14.07 -3.90 -3.76
CA ARG A 540 -13.55 -4.15 -2.41
C ARG A 540 -14.35 -3.43 -1.34
N ILE A 541 -14.81 -2.20 -1.58
CA ILE A 541 -15.70 -1.46 -0.70
C ILE A 541 -17.03 -2.21 -0.64
N ALA A 542 -17.61 -2.64 -1.76
CA ALA A 542 -18.85 -3.40 -1.78
C ALA A 542 -18.70 -4.77 -1.08
N GLU A 543 -17.56 -5.44 -1.24
CA GLU A 543 -17.20 -6.66 -0.51
C GLU A 543 -17.04 -6.38 0.98
N LEU A 544 -16.33 -5.32 1.35
CA LEU A 544 -16.08 -4.93 2.73
C LEU A 544 -17.36 -4.43 3.38
N GLU A 545 -18.28 -3.77 2.66
CA GLU A 545 -19.61 -3.34 3.09
C GLU A 545 -20.54 -4.54 3.25
N GLY A 546 -20.47 -5.52 2.32
CA GLY A 546 -21.17 -6.79 2.45
C GLY A 546 -20.65 -7.61 3.63
N ALA A 547 -19.33 -7.65 3.83
CA ALA A 547 -18.69 -8.25 4.99
C ALA A 547 -19.03 -7.48 6.27
N LEU A 548 -19.07 -6.14 6.23
CA LEU A 548 -19.48 -5.29 7.34
C LEU A 548 -20.92 -5.60 7.74
N ALA A 549 -21.84 -5.68 6.79
CA ALA A 549 -23.24 -6.03 7.02
C ALA A 549 -23.40 -7.46 7.56
N ALA A 550 -22.65 -8.43 7.02
CA ALA A 550 -22.63 -9.80 7.53
C ALA A 550 -22.09 -9.85 8.97
N ARG A 551 -21.00 -9.14 9.27
CA ARG A 551 -20.42 -9.06 10.63
C ARG A 551 -21.31 -8.28 11.60
N GLN A 552 -22.08 -7.30 11.13
CA GLN A 552 -23.13 -6.65 11.92
C GLN A 552 -24.24 -7.65 12.26
N GLY A 553 -24.68 -8.44 11.29
CA GLY A 553 -25.63 -9.54 11.51
C GLY A 553 -25.12 -10.54 12.55
N GLU A 554 -23.87 -10.99 12.42
CA GLU A 554 -23.23 -11.89 13.40
C GLU A 554 -23.12 -11.25 14.79
N ARG A 555 -22.76 -9.97 14.88
CA ARG A 555 -22.68 -9.23 16.15
C ARG A 555 -24.06 -9.11 16.80
N ASP A 556 -25.07 -8.74 16.03
CA ASP A 556 -26.42 -8.50 16.53
C ASP A 556 -27.08 -9.83 16.94
N GLU A 557 -26.83 -10.91 16.20
CA GLU A 557 -27.26 -12.26 16.54
C GLU A 557 -26.56 -12.78 17.80
N ALA A 558 -25.23 -12.62 17.90
CA ALA A 558 -24.48 -13.00 19.10
C ALA A 558 -24.95 -12.22 20.34
N ARG A 559 -25.22 -10.93 20.19
CA ARG A 559 -25.74 -10.08 21.27
C ARG A 559 -27.16 -10.46 21.68
N ALA A 560 -28.03 -10.74 20.72
CA ALA A 560 -29.39 -11.22 21.00
C ALA A 560 -29.39 -12.57 21.72
N GLN A 561 -28.50 -13.47 21.33
CA GLN A 561 -28.30 -14.74 22.03
C GLN A 561 -27.79 -14.53 23.45
N ALA A 562 -26.76 -13.70 23.66
CA ALA A 562 -26.25 -13.38 25.00
C ALA A 562 -27.34 -12.78 25.92
N ASP A 563 -28.12 -11.83 25.40
CA ASP A 563 -29.23 -11.20 26.14
C ASP A 563 -30.34 -12.21 26.47
N ALA A 564 -30.72 -13.08 25.53
CA ALA A 564 -31.74 -14.11 25.74
C ALA A 564 -31.30 -15.11 26.82
N GLN A 565 -30.04 -15.52 26.77
CA GLN A 565 -29.47 -16.49 27.71
C GLN A 565 -29.28 -15.90 29.11
N SER A 566 -28.83 -14.65 29.20
CA SER A 566 -28.74 -13.91 30.47
C SER A 566 -30.11 -13.81 31.14
N LYS A 567 -31.15 -13.45 30.37
CA LYS A 567 -32.55 -13.40 30.86
C LYS A 567 -33.08 -14.76 31.29
N ALA A 568 -32.86 -15.82 30.49
CA ALA A 568 -33.30 -17.17 30.84
C ALA A 568 -32.62 -17.67 32.11
N THR A 569 -31.31 -17.44 32.24
CA THR A 569 -30.52 -17.82 33.42
C THR A 569 -30.97 -17.05 34.66
N ALA A 570 -31.21 -15.74 34.54
CA ALA A 570 -31.72 -14.92 35.63
C ALA A 570 -33.13 -15.36 36.09
N SER A 571 -33.99 -15.75 35.14
CA SER A 571 -35.33 -16.27 35.44
C SER A 571 -35.28 -17.59 36.18
N LEU A 572 -34.48 -18.54 35.69
CA LEU A 572 -34.31 -19.85 36.32
C LEU A 572 -33.65 -19.74 37.70
N LYS A 573 -32.67 -18.83 37.86
CA LYS A 573 -32.07 -18.54 39.16
C LYS A 573 -33.09 -18.01 40.17
N LYS A 574 -33.95 -17.06 39.75
CA LYS A 574 -35.06 -16.59 40.61
C LYS A 574 -36.02 -17.72 41.00
N GLN A 575 -36.31 -18.65 40.08
CA GLN A 575 -37.17 -19.80 40.38
C GLN A 575 -36.52 -20.75 41.39
N VAL A 576 -35.22 -21.03 41.23
CA VAL A 576 -34.43 -21.82 42.18
C VAL A 576 -34.41 -21.13 43.56
N ASP A 577 -34.10 -19.84 43.63
CA ASP A 577 -34.06 -19.09 44.90
C ASP A 577 -35.43 -19.11 45.61
N ASN A 578 -36.54 -19.00 44.85
CA ASN A 578 -37.89 -19.07 45.40
C ASN A 578 -38.27 -20.47 45.90
N LEU A 579 -37.96 -21.52 45.14
CA LEU A 579 -38.21 -22.90 45.56
C LEU A 579 -37.35 -23.27 46.77
N GLN A 580 -36.10 -22.82 46.81
CA GLN A 580 -35.22 -23.04 47.96
C GLN A 580 -35.79 -22.36 49.21
N SER A 581 -36.24 -21.11 49.11
CA SER A 581 -36.89 -20.41 50.23
C SER A 581 -38.17 -21.11 50.71
N GLN A 582 -38.92 -21.76 49.81
CA GLN A 582 -40.11 -22.53 50.18
C GLN A 582 -39.74 -23.84 50.89
N ILE A 583 -38.70 -24.52 50.44
CA ILE A 583 -38.16 -25.72 51.09
C ILE A 583 -37.65 -25.37 52.49
N ASP A 584 -36.83 -24.33 52.63
CA ASP A 584 -36.29 -23.88 53.91
C ASP A 584 -37.43 -23.51 54.89
N GLY A 585 -38.50 -22.86 54.37
CA GLY A 585 -39.69 -22.53 55.16
C GLY A 585 -40.50 -23.74 55.61
N LEU A 586 -40.60 -24.79 54.77
CA LEU A 586 -41.25 -26.04 55.13
C LEU A 586 -40.42 -26.85 56.14
N GLU A 587 -39.10 -26.90 55.98
CA GLU A 587 -38.20 -27.54 56.94
C GLU A 587 -38.28 -26.87 58.33
N GLU A 588 -38.33 -25.53 58.36
CA GLU A 588 -38.49 -24.78 59.60
C GLU A 588 -39.89 -24.99 60.22
N GLY A 589 -40.94 -25.02 59.41
CA GLY A 589 -42.29 -25.37 59.86
C GLY A 589 -42.38 -26.79 60.44
N LEU A 590 -41.66 -27.74 59.83
CA LEU A 590 -41.57 -29.12 60.30
C LEU A 590 -40.85 -29.20 61.66
N ARG A 591 -39.71 -28.51 61.81
CA ARG A 591 -39.00 -28.41 63.11
C ARG A 591 -39.88 -27.80 64.20
N GLN A 592 -40.67 -26.78 63.87
CA GLN A 592 -41.59 -26.14 64.83
C GLN A 592 -42.77 -27.04 65.21
N ALA A 593 -43.26 -27.87 64.29
CA ALA A 593 -44.30 -28.86 64.56
C ALA A 593 -43.78 -30.00 65.45
N GLU A 594 -42.57 -30.49 65.19
CA GLU A 594 -41.88 -31.50 66.00
C GLU A 594 -41.63 -30.98 67.43
N ALA A 595 -41.26 -29.71 67.58
CA ALA A 595 -41.10 -29.06 68.88
C ALA A 595 -42.44 -28.88 69.65
N ARG A 596 -43.57 -28.74 68.95
CA ARG A 596 -44.92 -28.60 69.54
C ARG A 596 -45.59 -29.94 69.86
N GLY A 597 -45.22 -31.02 69.17
CA GLY A 597 -45.73 -32.38 69.42
C GLY A 597 -45.38 -32.95 70.80
N ALA A 598 -44.53 -32.27 71.57
CA ALA A 598 -44.24 -32.60 72.97
C ALA A 598 -45.38 -32.26 73.97
N ALA A 599 -46.48 -31.66 73.52
CA ALA A 599 -47.66 -31.38 74.35
C ALA A 599 -48.90 -32.12 73.81
N SER A 600 -49.43 -33.11 74.56
CA SER A 600 -50.72 -33.83 74.37
C SER A 600 -50.88 -34.79 73.16
N GLU A 601 -51.44 -36.00 73.42
CA GLU A 601 -51.70 -37.08 72.44
C GLU A 601 -52.60 -36.66 71.27
N ALA A 602 -53.55 -35.73 71.47
CA ALA A 602 -54.41 -35.24 70.41
C ALA A 602 -53.68 -34.28 69.43
N GLN A 603 -52.64 -33.58 69.90
CA GLN A 603 -51.80 -32.73 69.05
C GLN A 603 -50.78 -33.56 68.27
N ALA A 604 -50.33 -34.70 68.79
CA ALA A 604 -49.41 -35.61 68.09
C ALA A 604 -50.04 -36.25 66.84
N ALA A 605 -51.33 -36.62 66.88
CA ALA A 605 -52.04 -37.16 65.71
C ALA A 605 -52.21 -36.11 64.59
N LEU A 606 -52.60 -34.89 64.95
CA LEU A 606 -52.74 -33.78 64.00
C LEU A 606 -51.38 -33.34 63.43
N ALA A 607 -50.33 -33.36 64.25
CA ALA A 607 -48.95 -33.11 63.83
C ALA A 607 -48.43 -34.20 62.86
N GLY A 608 -48.78 -35.47 63.09
CA GLY A 608 -48.43 -36.57 62.18
C GLY A 608 -49.09 -36.49 60.80
N GLU A 609 -50.35 -36.02 60.73
CA GLU A 609 -51.00 -35.72 59.44
C GLU A 609 -50.39 -34.50 58.75
N PHE A 610 -50.07 -33.44 59.49
CA PHE A 610 -49.36 -32.28 58.97
C PHE A 610 -47.96 -32.63 58.46
N GLN A 611 -47.24 -33.49 59.17
CA GLN A 611 -45.91 -33.99 58.82
C GLN A 611 -45.96 -34.81 57.53
N LYS A 612 -46.91 -35.75 57.39
CA LYS A 612 -47.11 -36.48 56.13
C LYS A 612 -47.46 -35.55 54.96
N SER A 613 -48.33 -34.57 55.18
CA SER A 613 -48.71 -33.60 54.15
C SER A 613 -47.52 -32.70 53.74
N ALA A 614 -46.74 -32.25 54.73
CA ALA A 614 -45.52 -31.46 54.50
C ALA A 614 -44.43 -32.26 53.80
N GLU A 615 -44.23 -33.54 54.15
CA GLU A 615 -43.30 -34.45 53.47
C GLU A 615 -43.70 -34.68 52.01
N VAL A 616 -45.00 -34.88 51.73
CA VAL A 616 -45.50 -35.01 50.34
C VAL A 616 -45.25 -33.71 49.57
N ARG A 617 -45.55 -32.56 50.17
CA ARG A 617 -45.35 -31.23 49.57
C ARG A 617 -43.86 -30.93 49.33
N ALA A 618 -42.99 -31.30 50.26
CA ALA A 618 -41.54 -31.18 50.13
C ALA A 618 -41.02 -32.04 48.98
N ARG A 619 -41.53 -33.28 48.83
CA ARG A 619 -41.19 -34.16 47.71
C ARG A 619 -41.67 -33.64 46.37
N GLU A 620 -42.86 -33.06 46.31
CA GLU A 620 -43.37 -32.38 45.10
C GLU A 620 -42.50 -31.17 44.72
N LEU A 621 -42.06 -30.39 45.71
CA LEU A 621 -41.16 -29.25 45.52
C LEU A 621 -39.75 -29.70 45.13
N GLU A 622 -39.21 -30.77 45.70
CA GLU A 622 -37.94 -31.39 45.28
C GLU A 622 -38.01 -31.87 43.83
N ASN A 623 -39.07 -32.58 43.45
CA ASN A 623 -39.26 -33.02 42.06
C ASN A 623 -39.39 -31.83 41.09
N SER A 624 -40.06 -30.75 41.53
CA SER A 624 -40.17 -29.51 40.75
C SER A 624 -38.83 -28.79 40.64
N LEU A 625 -38.06 -28.71 41.72
CA LEU A 625 -36.69 -28.18 41.74
C LEU A 625 -35.81 -28.98 40.79
N GLN A 626 -35.92 -30.30 40.80
CA GLN A 626 -35.16 -31.20 39.93
C GLN A 626 -35.51 -31.01 38.45
N THR A 627 -36.79 -30.81 38.14
CA THR A 627 -37.25 -30.50 36.77
C THR A 627 -36.74 -29.13 36.30
N ILE A 628 -36.79 -28.10 37.15
CA ILE A 628 -36.26 -26.76 36.83
C ILE A 628 -34.74 -26.79 36.71
N LEU A 629 -34.04 -27.60 37.52
CA LEU A 629 -32.61 -27.83 37.39
C LEU A 629 -32.26 -28.54 36.08
N GLU A 630 -33.11 -29.46 35.60
CA GLU A 630 -32.98 -30.09 34.28
C GLU A 630 -33.26 -29.12 33.12
N ASP A 631 -34.23 -28.21 33.25
CA ASP A 631 -34.49 -27.19 32.23
C ASP A 631 -33.40 -26.11 32.21
N LEU A 632 -32.92 -25.70 33.40
CA LEU A 632 -31.67 -24.95 33.53
C LEU A 632 -30.53 -25.73 32.92
N HIS A 633 -30.55 -27.06 33.03
CA HIS A 633 -29.61 -27.94 32.35
C HIS A 633 -29.68 -27.85 30.82
N ARG A 634 -30.85 -28.04 30.21
CA ARG A 634 -31.04 -27.94 28.76
C ARG A 634 -30.72 -26.56 28.20
N THR A 635 -31.17 -25.51 28.87
CA THR A 635 -31.00 -24.13 28.42
C THR A 635 -29.52 -23.78 28.33
N GLN A 636 -28.78 -24.14 29.36
CA GLN A 636 -27.36 -23.90 29.39
C GLN A 636 -26.60 -24.83 28.42
N THR A 637 -27.03 -26.08 28.16
CA THR A 637 -26.47 -26.91 27.05
C THR A 637 -26.66 -26.28 25.66
N ARG A 638 -27.72 -25.49 25.47
CA ARG A 638 -27.95 -24.74 24.24
C ARG A 638 -27.06 -23.51 24.13
N ASN A 639 -26.79 -22.81 25.24
CA ASN A 639 -25.79 -21.72 25.30
C ASN A 639 -24.42 -22.19 24.83
N GLN A 640 -24.13 -23.36 25.36
CA GLN A 640 -22.92 -24.07 25.16
C GLN A 640 -22.66 -24.39 23.67
N GLU A 641 -23.68 -24.87 22.96
CA GLU A 641 -23.63 -25.18 21.54
C GLU A 641 -23.48 -23.93 20.67
N LEU A 642 -24.13 -22.82 21.05
CA LEU A 642 -23.98 -21.51 20.39
C LEU A 642 -22.55 -20.99 20.46
N GLU A 643 -21.86 -21.18 21.57
CA GLU A 643 -20.46 -20.77 21.67
C GLU A 643 -19.48 -21.63 20.88
N ARG A 644 -19.78 -22.92 20.69
CA ARG A 644 -18.99 -23.76 19.78
C ARG A 644 -19.09 -23.22 18.35
N LEU A 645 -20.29 -22.80 17.93
CA LEU A 645 -20.50 -22.19 16.61
C LEU A 645 -19.79 -20.82 16.50
N LEU A 646 -19.78 -20.02 17.57
CA LEU A 646 -19.10 -18.72 17.62
C LEU A 646 -17.55 -18.83 17.64
N ALA A 647 -16.99 -19.80 18.38
CA ALA A 647 -15.54 -20.07 18.40
C ALA A 647 -15.03 -20.59 17.04
N ALA A 648 -15.82 -21.41 16.35
CA ALA A 648 -15.54 -21.85 14.99
C ALA A 648 -15.52 -20.67 13.99
N SER A 649 -16.44 -19.70 14.14
CA SER A 649 -16.46 -18.45 13.36
C SER A 649 -15.21 -17.56 13.62
N ALA A 650 -14.78 -17.44 14.87
CA ALA A 650 -13.58 -16.67 15.24
C ALA A 650 -12.29 -17.29 14.67
N SER A 651 -12.16 -18.62 14.69
CA SER A 651 -11.03 -19.35 14.10
C SER A 651 -11.02 -19.27 12.56
N ALA A 652 -12.19 -19.25 11.91
CA ALA A 652 -12.30 -19.06 10.46
C ALA A 652 -11.90 -17.64 10.03
N ALA A 653 -12.23 -16.62 10.82
CA ALA A 653 -11.89 -15.23 10.55
C ALA A 653 -10.39 -14.91 10.70
N HIS A 654 -9.61 -15.72 11.43
CA HIS A 654 -8.14 -15.60 11.46
C HIS A 654 -7.46 -16.26 10.25
N ARG A 655 -8.14 -17.20 9.58
CA ARG A 655 -7.66 -17.82 8.33
C ARG A 655 -8.05 -17.04 7.08
N SER A 656 -8.99 -16.08 7.17
CA SER A 656 -9.50 -15.29 6.05
C SER A 656 -8.97 -13.84 6.01
N LEU A 657 -7.99 -13.49 6.84
CA LEU A 657 -7.21 -12.26 6.62
C LEU A 657 -6.39 -12.51 5.34
N PRO A 658 -6.53 -11.68 4.28
CA PRO A 658 -5.61 -11.77 3.17
C PRO A 658 -4.21 -11.55 3.73
N THR A 659 -3.34 -12.54 3.61
CA THR A 659 -1.90 -12.38 3.78
C THR A 659 -1.42 -11.43 2.70
N ASN A 660 -1.60 -10.12 2.95
CA ASN A 660 -1.01 -9.07 2.14
C ASN A 660 0.47 -9.00 2.53
N THR A 661 1.24 -9.96 2.03
CA THR A 661 2.71 -9.93 2.07
C THR A 661 3.24 -10.82 0.95
N THR A 662 3.20 -10.33 -0.29
CA THR A 662 4.36 -10.32 -1.20
C THR A 662 4.03 -9.61 -2.51
N VAL A 663 4.89 -8.61 -2.82
CA VAL A 663 5.01 -7.75 -4.01
C VAL A 663 4.03 -6.58 -4.11
#